data_AF-A0A8S0Q1H7-F1
#
_entry.id   AF-A0A8S0Q1H7-F1
#
_cell.length_a   1.000
_cell.length_b   1.000
_cell.length_c   1.000
_cell.angle_alpha   90.00
_cell.angle_beta   90.00
_cell.angle_gamma   90.00
#
_symmetry.space_group_name_H-M   'P 1'
#
loop_
_entity.id
_entity.type
_entity.pdbx_description
1 polymer ?
#
loop_
_entity_poly.entity_id
_entity_poly.type
_entity_poly.pdbx_seq_one_letter_code
_entity_poly.pdbx_strand_id
1 'polypeptide(L)'
;MEKKLRSSLQSSGEEFLLAAAKLPFKSSKPILKTLINSQINHSNGISTLPVALHNFISQTISLFKNPSNSDFTASPKTPPAKRRRSLRHKTKYDDVAVSPTEDCENLRRTALEKLQIYAYILQLCVFHPKNLFSASDLLAAAQELHDNLILFESDPVLLSEIANLCEEWWKGNILGKENLISQSLPVILTRSLTLKKKVDVHRVYTLREAFTLFDFEDESIEDLKNLLIRCVISPLYMKTEDGKKFIAFLFGLSGQLAKEVFAMMKSQIPFGRKSMLEGYGEIIFRAWKAVEGECKDEIENVFLQELLEGAIHAWSEVFSASIRKVLGGFVNQRTVEGVEKLIFRLAEPVIFRSLQVANSNVRQNALHLLLDMFPLEDPDSTKEDKDTLLEKQFFLLEKLLMDECPDVRVVAVEGCCRILHLFWEVIPSLTITKTITRIFDQMTCDSCTDVRFSTVNGIIYLLGNPQSHEVLKVLLPRLGHLILDSASNIRTSITDLLLLLKDIRNFQFHKVVHLDALLSMLANDQPLIAQKITKLLIPSYFPSKVTEEEACKRFVTLIKRSPAAGARFCEFAVSGGASPRSLMKLLKILISLTLSSVKLSDKLIEGLLAGASHICDTLVKDVSFRTALKEELSSEKLRSLFSIAATTSAQSSVCNIISTISPDAVDGFFEECMGLITKCSSISSMERQTEIRSAHKMMLVFDWFDDMFEAMVGLLQKSAHGCHVNFGIHLGKQDIQSAKRSKSKFSIRKTSKSRHVSWKKSSKAVKHRFDEDYAIASGIAWQIKDLLLSETTRKAILDSEFLERAYLALKVISEASIVHAMKFDYMNASSVSAYTALTLHMSLENININGSKNLDSNNLFCPDSACSSPQKTISDLTIDHLLHCTNKILRASDYKKSEKLHSESLHGNRMATDSGQDSNEHQTGTDLAKQERMSNVVKMLTAVLKFTVDANTMNLAPCHQERCLNFTMEYLKFINMNLRKYSICEQHFTEEGLKEMCLCLKSSFSYAAKLLNVVLKSSEAALPKLGAYDLVNELLNLFISVEELLGHGYASRFVTAIKPWVPDLILAFGSCHLLMKTPGESVHSIASGNGVSTFPSWFSVLAKIELSEITDIGPEEDTDRYPNSVVFTAFKRLIEMITERLKSNDHVLDSVGAIFLVGSQHALESKHFYLVLGLLHFICVKLVEHKDEEWKKLKLMSASLEEIYRKVEVEAEEPSNGEDGRQILQTARELLEPVWMSCIYHGGHTMEEE
;
A
#
# COMPACT_ATOMS: atom_id res chain seq x y z
N MET A 1 10.70 -69.47 -21.06
CA MET A 1 11.58 -69.22 -19.89
C MET A 1 10.98 -69.79 -18.60
N GLU A 2 9.71 -69.51 -18.27
CA GLU A 2 9.05 -70.01 -17.03
C GLU A 2 9.28 -71.50 -16.70
N LYS A 3 9.18 -72.42 -17.68
CA LYS A 3 9.50 -73.86 -17.46
C LYS A 3 10.90 -74.11 -16.87
N LYS A 4 11.89 -73.24 -17.17
CA LYS A 4 13.26 -73.34 -16.64
C LYS A 4 13.37 -72.83 -15.19
N LEU A 5 12.59 -71.81 -14.81
CA LEU A 5 12.47 -71.39 -13.41
C LEU A 5 11.73 -72.45 -12.57
N ARG A 6 10.70 -73.11 -13.14
CA ARG A 6 10.01 -74.23 -12.48
C ARG A 6 10.96 -75.40 -12.21
N SER A 7 11.79 -75.78 -13.18
CA SER A 7 12.77 -76.86 -12.98
C SER A 7 13.86 -76.48 -11.98
N SER A 8 14.36 -75.23 -11.99
CA SER A 8 15.44 -74.84 -11.08
C SER A 8 14.97 -74.62 -9.64
N LEU A 9 13.72 -74.17 -9.41
CA LEU A 9 13.13 -74.13 -8.06
C LEU A 9 12.97 -75.53 -7.43
N GLN A 10 12.97 -76.58 -8.25
CA GLN A 10 12.85 -77.98 -7.82
C GLN A 10 14.21 -78.68 -7.63
N SER A 11 15.32 -78.12 -8.16
CA SER A 11 16.67 -78.66 -8.00
C SER A 11 17.42 -78.02 -6.82
N SER A 12 17.63 -76.70 -6.82
CA SER A 12 18.26 -75.97 -5.72
C SER A 12 17.92 -74.48 -5.71
N GLY A 13 17.98 -73.85 -4.52
CA GLY A 13 17.82 -72.40 -4.39
C GLY A 13 18.82 -71.60 -5.25
N GLU A 14 20.04 -72.10 -5.43
CA GLU A 14 21.10 -71.45 -6.20
C GLU A 14 20.81 -71.43 -7.71
N GLU A 15 20.38 -72.56 -8.28
CA GLU A 15 19.98 -72.60 -9.70
C GLU A 15 18.74 -71.74 -9.96
N PHE A 16 17.84 -71.60 -8.98
CA PHE A 16 16.70 -70.70 -9.07
C PHE A 16 17.13 -69.23 -9.11
N LEU A 17 17.98 -68.79 -8.18
CA LEU A 17 18.47 -67.40 -8.14
C LEU A 17 19.30 -67.05 -9.39
N LEU A 18 20.20 -67.94 -9.84
CA LEU A 18 20.97 -67.76 -11.08
C LEU A 18 20.12 -67.73 -12.38
N ALA A 19 18.90 -68.26 -12.33
CA ALA A 19 17.93 -68.20 -13.43
C ALA A 19 17.03 -66.95 -13.33
N ALA A 20 16.66 -66.52 -12.11
CA ALA A 20 15.88 -65.32 -11.86
C ALA A 20 16.68 -64.03 -12.15
N ALA A 21 17.95 -63.99 -11.76
CA ALA A 21 18.90 -62.89 -11.95
C ALA A 21 19.25 -62.55 -13.42
N LYS A 22 18.60 -63.21 -14.39
CA LYS A 22 18.79 -63.02 -15.84
C LYS A 22 17.53 -62.47 -16.53
N LEU A 23 16.58 -61.95 -15.75
CA LEU A 23 15.28 -61.46 -16.22
C LEU A 23 15.05 -60.01 -15.78
N PRO A 24 14.54 -59.11 -16.66
CA PRO A 24 14.28 -57.72 -16.28
C PRO A 24 13.24 -57.63 -15.15
N PHE A 25 13.57 -56.95 -14.05
CA PHE A 25 12.80 -56.93 -12.80
C PHE A 25 11.28 -56.70 -12.98
N LYS A 26 10.91 -55.66 -13.75
CA LYS A 26 9.49 -55.32 -14.02
C LYS A 26 8.72 -56.44 -14.74
N SER A 27 9.41 -57.29 -15.50
CA SER A 27 8.80 -58.41 -16.24
C SER A 27 8.76 -59.72 -15.44
N SER A 28 9.69 -59.91 -14.49
CA SER A 28 9.80 -61.14 -13.71
C SER A 28 8.85 -61.20 -12.52
N LYS A 29 8.46 -60.06 -11.92
CA LYS A 29 7.56 -60.00 -10.75
C LYS A 29 6.34 -60.95 -10.79
N PRO A 30 5.44 -60.90 -11.80
CA PRO A 30 4.24 -61.76 -11.80
C PRO A 30 4.58 -63.25 -11.95
N ILE A 31 5.67 -63.57 -12.67
CA ILE A 31 6.14 -64.94 -12.85
C ILE A 31 6.69 -65.47 -11.51
N LEU A 32 7.61 -64.74 -10.87
CA LEU A 32 8.21 -65.10 -9.58
C LEU A 32 7.13 -65.28 -8.49
N LYS A 33 6.19 -64.34 -8.38
CA LYS A 33 5.05 -64.43 -7.43
C LYS A 33 4.19 -65.67 -7.66
N THR A 34 3.91 -66.01 -8.93
CA THR A 34 3.10 -67.20 -9.25
C THR A 34 3.84 -68.48 -8.90
N LEU A 35 5.13 -68.58 -9.23
CA LEU A 35 5.96 -69.76 -8.97
C LEU A 35 6.10 -70.03 -7.46
N ILE A 36 6.51 -69.01 -6.70
CA ILE A 36 6.78 -69.13 -5.27
C ILE A 36 5.47 -69.43 -4.52
N ASN A 37 4.41 -68.63 -4.73
CA ASN A 37 3.19 -68.76 -3.90
C ASN A 37 2.32 -69.99 -4.23
N SER A 38 2.45 -70.60 -5.42
CA SER A 38 1.51 -71.66 -5.86
C SER A 38 2.12 -73.03 -6.15
N GLN A 39 3.43 -73.14 -6.43
CA GLN A 39 4.03 -74.40 -6.89
C GLN A 39 5.09 -74.99 -5.94
N ILE A 40 5.35 -74.36 -4.79
CA ILE A 40 6.17 -74.95 -3.73
C ILE A 40 5.37 -76.03 -3.00
N ASN A 41 5.64 -77.28 -3.37
CA ASN A 41 5.31 -78.50 -2.63
C ASN A 41 6.62 -79.10 -2.06
N HIS A 42 6.54 -79.81 -0.93
CA HIS A 42 7.66 -80.29 -0.13
C HIS A 42 8.81 -80.89 -0.95
N SER A 43 9.95 -80.19 -1.01
CA SER A 43 11.14 -80.55 -1.78
C SER A 43 12.36 -79.73 -1.30
N ASN A 44 13.58 -80.17 -1.64
CA ASN A 44 14.85 -79.62 -1.14
C ASN A 44 15.10 -78.13 -1.50
N GLY A 45 14.33 -77.55 -2.42
CA GLY A 45 14.36 -76.11 -2.70
C GLY A 45 13.96 -75.25 -1.49
N ILE A 46 13.10 -75.75 -0.60
CA ILE A 46 12.58 -74.97 0.55
C ILE A 46 13.69 -74.68 1.56
N SER A 47 14.51 -75.68 1.92
CA SER A 47 15.59 -75.54 2.90
C SER A 47 16.86 -74.89 2.35
N THR A 48 17.06 -74.91 1.03
CA THR A 48 18.28 -74.34 0.39
C THR A 48 18.11 -72.88 -0.04
N LEU A 49 16.89 -72.41 -0.33
CA LEU A 49 16.65 -71.06 -0.83
C LEU A 49 16.99 -69.92 0.17
N PRO A 50 16.74 -70.01 1.49
CA PRO A 50 17.09 -68.95 2.44
C PRO A 50 18.61 -68.69 2.52
N VAL A 51 19.40 -69.76 2.65
CA VAL A 51 20.87 -69.70 2.71
C VAL A 51 21.44 -69.21 1.37
N ALA A 52 20.89 -69.68 0.25
CA ALA A 52 21.27 -69.19 -1.07
C ALA A 52 20.95 -67.69 -1.25
N LEU A 53 19.79 -67.21 -0.77
CA LEU A 53 19.42 -65.79 -0.83
C LEU A 53 20.46 -64.91 -0.11
N HIS A 54 20.82 -65.23 1.13
CA HIS A 54 21.85 -64.49 1.87
C HIS A 54 23.19 -64.49 1.11
N ASN A 55 23.69 -65.66 0.71
CA ASN A 55 24.96 -65.79 -0.03
C ASN A 55 24.98 -64.96 -1.33
N PHE A 56 23.91 -65.01 -2.13
CA PHE A 56 23.83 -64.25 -3.39
C PHE A 56 23.67 -62.74 -3.18
N ILE A 57 23.05 -62.31 -2.08
CA ILE A 57 22.95 -60.90 -1.69
C ILE A 57 24.32 -60.38 -1.27
N SER A 58 24.99 -60.99 -0.29
CA SER A 58 26.31 -60.55 0.20
C SER A 58 27.37 -60.55 -0.91
N GLN A 59 27.37 -61.55 -1.79
CA GLN A 59 28.25 -61.57 -2.98
C GLN A 59 27.96 -60.41 -3.94
N THR A 60 26.69 -60.08 -4.19
CA THR A 60 26.32 -59.00 -5.12
C THR A 60 26.62 -57.62 -4.54
N ILE A 61 26.50 -57.46 -3.22
CA ILE A 61 26.89 -56.24 -2.49
C ILE A 61 28.42 -56.08 -2.48
N SER A 62 29.17 -57.17 -2.31
CA SER A 62 30.63 -57.15 -2.42
C SER A 62 31.10 -56.72 -3.81
N LEU A 63 30.46 -57.24 -4.87
CA LEU A 63 30.69 -56.82 -6.26
C LEU A 63 30.29 -55.35 -6.53
N PHE A 64 29.26 -54.83 -5.85
CA PHE A 64 28.86 -53.43 -5.96
C PHE A 64 29.86 -52.47 -5.29
N LYS A 65 30.40 -52.88 -4.11
CA LYS A 65 31.45 -52.17 -3.38
C LYS A 65 32.78 -52.16 -4.16
N ASN A 66 33.24 -53.33 -4.62
CA ASN A 66 34.57 -53.54 -5.22
C ASN A 66 34.50 -54.13 -6.66
N PRO A 67 34.00 -53.38 -7.66
CA PRO A 67 33.80 -53.89 -9.02
C PRO A 67 35.09 -54.27 -9.77
N SER A 68 36.27 -53.86 -9.29
CA SER A 68 37.57 -54.12 -9.90
C SER A 68 38.14 -55.53 -9.62
N ASN A 69 37.66 -56.24 -8.60
CA ASN A 69 38.22 -57.54 -8.16
C ASN A 69 37.36 -58.73 -8.60
N SER A 70 37.12 -58.90 -9.90
CA SER A 70 36.30 -59.99 -10.46
C SER A 70 37.10 -61.02 -11.26
N ASP A 71 37.88 -61.85 -10.56
CA ASP A 71 38.48 -63.07 -11.13
C ASP A 71 37.39 -64.11 -11.46
N PHE A 72 36.98 -64.18 -12.73
CA PHE A 72 36.22 -65.31 -13.26
C PHE A 72 36.72 -65.73 -14.64
N THR A 73 37.01 -67.02 -14.78
CA THR A 73 37.75 -67.60 -15.90
C THR A 73 36.89 -67.77 -17.16
N ALA A 74 37.18 -66.97 -18.19
CA ALA A 74 36.61 -67.12 -19.53
C ALA A 74 37.58 -67.84 -20.48
N SER A 75 37.22 -69.03 -20.96
CA SER A 75 37.97 -69.75 -22.00
C SER A 75 37.43 -69.45 -23.42
N PRO A 76 38.27 -69.49 -24.47
CA PRO A 76 38.03 -68.68 -25.67
C PRO A 76 37.26 -69.40 -26.78
N LYS A 77 36.50 -68.63 -27.58
CA LYS A 77 36.11 -69.00 -28.96
C LYS A 77 36.19 -67.81 -29.91
N THR A 78 36.84 -68.02 -31.04
CA THR A 78 36.91 -67.09 -32.18
C THR A 78 36.07 -67.68 -33.36
N PRO A 79 36.20 -67.27 -34.64
CA PRO A 79 35.08 -66.64 -35.38
C PRO A 79 34.74 -67.48 -36.66
N PRO A 80 34.30 -66.97 -37.84
CA PRO A 80 33.74 -65.66 -38.25
C PRO A 80 32.48 -65.76 -39.15
N ALA A 81 31.95 -64.62 -39.68
CA ALA A 81 31.91 -64.33 -41.15
C ALA A 81 30.90 -63.22 -41.60
N LYS A 82 31.37 -62.33 -42.50
CA LYS A 82 30.63 -61.51 -43.53
C LYS A 82 29.56 -60.51 -43.00
N ARG A 83 29.68 -59.17 -43.17
CA ARG A 83 29.66 -58.32 -44.40
C ARG A 83 28.42 -58.58 -45.27
N ARG A 84 27.71 -57.59 -45.85
CA ARG A 84 27.83 -56.10 -46.02
C ARG A 84 26.38 -55.56 -46.30
N ARG A 85 25.98 -54.31 -46.58
CA ARG A 85 26.45 -52.95 -47.00
C ARG A 85 25.26 -51.98 -46.67
N SER A 86 25.22 -50.64 -46.83
CA SER A 86 26.15 -49.49 -46.69
C SER A 86 25.46 -48.19 -47.23
N LEU A 87 25.99 -46.99 -46.91
CA LEU A 87 25.70 -45.64 -47.49
C LEU A 87 24.57 -44.82 -46.80
N ARG A 88 24.70 -43.50 -46.52
CA ARG A 88 25.85 -42.59 -46.77
C ARG A 88 25.88 -41.33 -45.86
N HIS A 89 27.05 -41.08 -45.23
CA HIS A 89 27.75 -39.79 -44.98
C HIS A 89 27.00 -38.59 -44.34
N LYS A 90 27.59 -37.72 -43.49
CA LYS A 90 28.98 -37.38 -43.05
C LYS A 90 28.82 -36.45 -41.79
N THR A 91 29.75 -36.04 -40.91
CA THR A 91 31.22 -36.07 -40.64
C THR A 91 31.40 -35.71 -39.12
N LYS A 92 32.54 -35.65 -38.39
CA LYS A 92 34.00 -35.92 -38.56
C LYS A 92 34.62 -36.03 -37.13
N TYR A 93 35.45 -37.06 -36.83
CA TYR A 93 36.32 -37.19 -35.62
C TYR A 93 35.64 -37.17 -34.23
N ASP A 94 36.19 -37.78 -33.15
CA ASP A 94 37.45 -38.54 -32.97
C ASP A 94 37.23 -40.01 -32.50
N ASP A 95 38.31 -40.79 -32.35
CA ASP A 95 38.28 -42.20 -31.94
C ASP A 95 37.92 -42.40 -30.45
N VAL A 96 37.05 -43.37 -30.18
CA VAL A 96 36.63 -43.75 -28.82
C VAL A 96 37.57 -44.80 -28.23
N ALA A 97 38.43 -44.37 -27.31
CA ALA A 97 38.95 -45.26 -26.27
C ALA A 97 37.88 -45.39 -25.17
N VAL A 98 37.31 -46.59 -24.99
CA VAL A 98 36.36 -46.85 -23.90
C VAL A 98 37.12 -46.72 -22.57
N SER A 99 36.70 -45.79 -21.72
CA SER A 99 37.33 -45.59 -20.42
C SER A 99 36.88 -46.66 -19.41
N PRO A 100 37.75 -47.13 -18.50
CA PRO A 100 37.41 -48.15 -17.49
C PRO A 100 36.21 -47.81 -16.59
N THR A 101 35.78 -46.54 -16.59
CA THR A 101 34.62 -46.04 -15.87
C THR A 101 33.28 -46.53 -16.41
N GLU A 102 33.14 -46.76 -17.73
CA GLU A 102 31.85 -47.17 -18.30
C GLU A 102 31.50 -48.62 -17.91
N ASP A 103 32.47 -49.54 -17.97
CA ASP A 103 32.28 -50.93 -17.56
C ASP A 103 32.02 -51.06 -16.05
N CYS A 104 32.71 -50.28 -15.23
CA CYS A 104 32.47 -50.19 -13.77
C CYS A 104 31.02 -49.78 -13.45
N GLU A 105 30.51 -48.76 -14.13
CA GLU A 105 29.13 -48.28 -13.97
C GLU A 105 28.09 -49.28 -14.52
N ASN A 106 28.40 -49.99 -15.61
CA ASN A 106 27.54 -51.05 -16.12
C ASN A 106 27.50 -52.27 -15.19
N LEU A 107 28.61 -52.62 -14.54
CA LEU A 107 28.67 -53.64 -13.49
C LEU A 107 27.81 -53.26 -12.28
N ARG A 108 27.91 -52.01 -11.80
CA ARG A 108 27.07 -51.48 -10.71
C ARG A 108 25.58 -51.55 -11.03
N ARG A 109 25.15 -51.08 -12.20
CA ARG A 109 23.74 -51.20 -12.66
C ARG A 109 23.28 -52.66 -12.69
N THR A 110 24.13 -53.55 -13.20
CA THR A 110 23.85 -55.00 -13.25
C THR A 110 23.76 -55.63 -11.85
N ALA A 111 24.49 -55.12 -10.86
CA ALA A 111 24.38 -55.54 -9.47
C ALA A 111 23.06 -55.04 -8.82
N LEU A 112 22.69 -53.77 -9.04
CA LEU A 112 21.42 -53.20 -8.56
C LEU A 112 20.20 -53.94 -9.12
N GLU A 113 20.16 -54.24 -10.43
CA GLU A 113 19.07 -55.02 -11.03
C GLU A 113 18.92 -56.43 -10.41
N LYS A 114 20.04 -57.08 -10.05
CA LYS A 114 20.03 -58.37 -9.32
C LYS A 114 19.50 -58.21 -7.90
N LEU A 115 19.94 -57.18 -7.17
CA LEU A 115 19.48 -56.89 -5.81
C LEU A 115 17.97 -56.59 -5.76
N GLN A 116 17.42 -55.87 -6.76
CA GLN A 116 15.97 -55.70 -6.89
C GLN A 116 15.24 -57.05 -6.96
N ILE A 117 15.75 -57.98 -7.79
CA ILE A 117 15.17 -59.32 -7.95
C ILE A 117 15.29 -60.14 -6.67
N TYR A 118 16.45 -60.12 -5.99
CA TYR A 118 16.65 -60.86 -4.74
C TYR A 118 15.82 -60.30 -3.58
N ALA A 119 15.73 -58.98 -3.41
CA ALA A 119 14.87 -58.35 -2.40
C ALA A 119 13.38 -58.72 -2.61
N TYR A 120 12.92 -58.79 -3.85
CA TYR A 120 11.55 -59.20 -4.18
C TYR A 120 11.30 -60.71 -3.97
N ILE A 121 12.29 -61.57 -4.27
CA ILE A 121 12.20 -63.01 -3.95
C ILE A 121 12.18 -63.21 -2.44
N LEU A 122 13.03 -62.50 -1.69
CA LEU A 122 13.04 -62.49 -0.23
C LEU A 122 11.67 -62.08 0.33
N GLN A 123 11.07 -60.99 -0.17
CA GLN A 123 9.71 -60.57 0.19
C GLN A 123 8.66 -61.67 -0.06
N LEU A 124 8.75 -62.38 -1.19
CA LEU A 124 7.83 -63.49 -1.51
C LEU A 124 8.04 -64.74 -0.63
N CYS A 125 9.26 -64.96 -0.11
CA CYS A 125 9.54 -66.03 0.85
C CYS A 125 9.04 -65.67 2.25
N VAL A 126 9.26 -64.43 2.72
CA VAL A 126 8.80 -63.95 4.03
C VAL A 126 7.27 -63.96 4.12
N PHE A 127 6.58 -63.39 3.12
CA PHE A 127 5.11 -63.30 3.09
C PHE A 127 4.48 -64.43 2.27
N HIS A 128 5.04 -65.63 2.36
CA HIS A 128 4.54 -66.80 1.65
C HIS A 128 3.17 -67.25 2.21
N PRO A 129 2.09 -67.43 1.40
CA PRO A 129 0.73 -67.69 1.90
C PRO A 129 0.49 -68.97 2.73
N LYS A 130 1.52 -69.79 2.93
CA LYS A 130 1.50 -71.01 3.75
C LYS A 130 2.61 -71.02 4.84
N ASN A 131 3.33 -69.91 5.05
CA ASN A 131 4.45 -69.77 5.99
C ASN A 131 5.49 -70.92 5.89
N LEU A 132 6.00 -71.20 4.68
CA LEU A 132 6.87 -72.37 4.42
C LEU A 132 8.35 -72.17 4.81
N PHE A 133 8.76 -70.96 5.14
CA PHE A 133 10.13 -70.59 5.48
C PHE A 133 10.17 -70.02 6.90
N SER A 134 11.21 -70.34 7.67
CA SER A 134 11.39 -69.71 8.98
C SER A 134 11.88 -68.28 8.82
N ALA A 135 11.38 -67.38 9.67
CA ALA A 135 11.85 -66.00 9.73
C ALA A 135 13.33 -65.90 10.12
N SER A 136 13.83 -66.80 10.98
CA SER A 136 15.24 -66.90 11.35
C SER A 136 16.17 -67.02 10.15
N ASP A 137 15.78 -67.85 9.18
CA ASP A 137 16.64 -68.28 8.08
C ASP A 137 16.70 -67.21 6.97
N LEU A 138 15.71 -66.30 6.97
CA LEU A 138 15.59 -65.17 6.05
C LEU A 138 16.09 -63.85 6.67
N LEU A 139 16.22 -63.77 8.01
CA LEU A 139 16.63 -62.54 8.70
C LEU A 139 18.02 -62.08 8.29
N ALA A 140 19.00 -62.99 8.19
CA ALA A 140 20.36 -62.64 7.74
C ALA A 140 20.41 -62.10 6.28
N ALA A 141 19.47 -62.53 5.42
CA ALA A 141 19.33 -61.99 4.07
C ALA A 141 18.67 -60.59 4.07
N ALA A 142 17.78 -60.31 5.02
CA ALA A 142 17.15 -59.01 5.20
C ALA A 142 18.10 -57.98 5.85
N GLN A 143 18.87 -58.39 6.86
CA GLN A 143 19.86 -57.55 7.53
C GLN A 143 20.94 -57.06 6.55
N GLU A 144 21.53 -57.95 5.75
CA GLU A 144 22.53 -57.54 4.75
C GLU A 144 21.96 -56.53 3.72
N LEU A 145 20.68 -56.61 3.34
CA LEU A 145 20.05 -55.58 2.50
C LEU A 145 19.80 -54.26 3.25
N HIS A 146 19.43 -54.33 4.53
CA HIS A 146 19.14 -53.19 5.40
C HIS A 146 20.40 -52.41 5.76
N ASP A 147 21.44 -53.08 6.25
CA ASP A 147 22.67 -52.47 6.79
C ASP A 147 23.50 -51.79 5.68
N ASN A 148 23.24 -52.13 4.43
CA ASN A 148 23.85 -51.54 3.24
C ASN A 148 22.96 -50.49 2.54
N LEU A 149 21.79 -50.11 3.09
CA LEU A 149 20.79 -49.24 2.44
C LEU A 149 21.37 -47.93 1.87
N ILE A 150 22.25 -47.25 2.60
CA ILE A 150 22.90 -45.99 2.20
C ILE A 150 23.66 -46.15 0.86
N LEU A 151 24.24 -47.32 0.60
CA LEU A 151 24.97 -47.59 -0.64
C LEU A 151 24.06 -47.65 -1.88
N PHE A 152 22.75 -47.81 -1.67
CA PHE A 152 21.75 -47.93 -2.73
C PHE A 152 20.98 -46.63 -3.00
N GLU A 153 21.38 -45.49 -2.43
CA GLU A 153 20.74 -44.18 -2.65
C GLU A 153 20.51 -43.81 -4.13
N SER A 154 21.39 -44.29 -5.02
CA SER A 154 21.29 -44.11 -6.47
C SER A 154 20.14 -44.88 -7.15
N ASP A 155 19.52 -45.87 -6.48
CA ASP A 155 18.40 -46.67 -6.98
C ASP A 155 17.14 -46.53 -6.10
N PRO A 156 16.25 -45.57 -6.40
CA PRO A 156 15.01 -45.38 -5.64
C PRO A 156 13.99 -46.51 -5.81
N VAL A 157 14.21 -47.46 -6.74
CA VAL A 157 13.40 -48.68 -6.83
C VAL A 157 13.89 -49.67 -5.78
N LEU A 158 15.19 -49.98 -5.74
CA LEU A 158 15.77 -50.90 -4.76
C LEU A 158 15.52 -50.44 -3.32
N LEU A 159 15.79 -49.17 -3.01
CA LEU A 159 15.46 -48.56 -1.70
C LEU A 159 13.99 -48.75 -1.34
N SER A 160 13.08 -48.60 -2.32
CA SER A 160 11.65 -48.76 -2.07
C SER A 160 11.25 -50.21 -1.81
N GLU A 161 11.87 -51.21 -2.45
CA GLU A 161 11.54 -52.62 -2.20
C GLU A 161 12.09 -53.07 -0.84
N ILE A 162 13.31 -52.67 -0.46
CA ILE A 162 13.91 -52.96 0.85
C ILE A 162 13.13 -52.26 1.97
N ALA A 163 12.82 -50.96 1.84
CA ALA A 163 12.03 -50.25 2.84
C ALA A 163 10.61 -50.81 2.99
N ASN A 164 9.98 -51.27 1.89
CA ASN A 164 8.70 -51.98 1.96
C ASN A 164 8.83 -53.35 2.67
N LEU A 165 9.96 -54.06 2.50
CA LEU A 165 10.23 -55.31 3.20
C LEU A 165 10.36 -55.09 4.71
N CYS A 166 11.17 -54.11 5.14
CA CYS A 166 11.33 -53.75 6.55
C CYS A 166 10.00 -53.32 7.20
N GLU A 167 9.21 -52.48 6.51
CA GLU A 167 7.90 -52.03 7.00
C GLU A 167 6.91 -53.18 7.22
N GLU A 168 6.78 -54.10 6.26
CA GLU A 168 5.87 -55.25 6.41
C GLU A 168 6.41 -56.28 7.42
N TRP A 169 7.74 -56.38 7.60
CA TRP A 169 8.37 -57.20 8.65
C TRP A 169 8.02 -56.68 10.05
N TRP A 170 8.05 -55.35 10.24
CA TRP A 170 7.61 -54.68 11.46
C TRP A 170 6.11 -54.87 11.72
N LYS A 171 5.26 -54.59 10.72
CA LYS A 171 3.79 -54.77 10.83
C LYS A 171 3.38 -56.22 11.11
N GLY A 172 4.08 -57.19 10.54
CA GLY A 172 3.86 -58.62 10.78
C GLY A 172 4.30 -59.08 12.18
N ASN A 173 4.94 -58.20 12.97
CA ASN A 173 5.57 -58.52 14.26
C ASN A 173 6.50 -59.74 14.17
N ILE A 174 7.25 -59.83 13.07
CA ILE A 174 8.13 -60.96 12.77
C ILE A 174 9.41 -60.85 13.61
N LEU A 175 9.94 -62.00 14.06
CA LEU A 175 11.15 -62.08 14.90
C LEU A 175 12.33 -61.32 14.26
N GLY A 176 13.05 -60.54 15.07
CA GLY A 176 14.21 -59.76 14.63
C GLY A 176 13.88 -58.47 13.88
N LYS A 177 12.62 -58.00 13.91
CA LYS A 177 12.20 -56.70 13.34
C LYS A 177 13.03 -55.52 13.83
N GLU A 178 13.55 -55.61 15.05
CA GLU A 178 14.39 -54.62 15.73
C GLU A 178 15.72 -54.39 14.97
N ASN A 179 16.21 -55.42 14.27
CA ASN A 179 17.46 -55.34 13.51
C ASN A 179 17.28 -54.71 12.11
N LEU A 180 16.05 -54.31 11.73
CA LEU A 180 15.69 -53.89 10.37
C LEU A 180 15.14 -52.45 10.30
N ILE A 181 15.32 -51.65 11.37
CA ILE A 181 14.75 -50.31 11.50
C ILE A 181 15.74 -49.14 11.42
N SER A 182 16.99 -49.32 11.85
CA SER A 182 17.92 -48.18 12.02
C SER A 182 18.27 -47.46 10.73
N GLN A 183 18.34 -48.19 9.60
CA GLN A 183 18.56 -47.63 8.26
C GLN A 183 17.26 -47.47 7.46
N SER A 184 16.23 -48.29 7.72
CA SER A 184 14.97 -48.19 6.96
C SER A 184 14.10 -47.00 7.36
N LEU A 185 14.11 -46.57 8.62
CA LEU A 185 13.31 -45.43 9.08
C LEU A 185 13.79 -44.07 8.53
N PRO A 186 15.11 -43.73 8.52
CA PRO A 186 15.61 -42.54 7.82
C PRO A 186 15.18 -42.48 6.35
N VAL A 187 15.20 -43.61 5.64
CA VAL A 187 14.79 -43.71 4.23
C VAL A 187 13.28 -43.46 4.07
N ILE A 188 12.43 -44.06 4.91
CA ILE A 188 10.96 -43.87 4.87
C ILE A 188 10.58 -42.42 5.25
N LEU A 189 11.28 -41.83 6.22
CA LEU A 189 11.05 -40.45 6.67
C LEU A 189 11.51 -39.42 5.62
N THR A 190 12.71 -39.58 5.06
CA THR A 190 13.22 -38.74 3.95
C THR A 190 12.28 -38.79 2.75
N ARG A 191 11.76 -39.98 2.44
CA ARG A 191 10.78 -40.18 1.36
C ARG A 191 9.46 -39.46 1.61
N SER A 192 8.94 -39.44 2.84
CA SER A 192 7.67 -38.76 3.15
C SER A 192 7.80 -37.24 2.97
N LEU A 193 8.91 -36.66 3.44
CA LEU A 193 9.25 -35.24 3.30
C LEU A 193 9.51 -34.82 1.85
N THR A 194 10.16 -35.69 1.07
CA THR A 194 10.55 -35.42 -0.33
C THR A 194 9.37 -35.61 -1.30
N LEU A 195 8.69 -36.77 -1.26
CA LEU A 195 7.61 -37.09 -2.21
C LEU A 195 6.28 -36.42 -1.85
N LYS A 196 6.11 -35.95 -0.61
CA LYS A 196 4.97 -35.16 -0.12
C LYS A 196 3.60 -35.82 -0.35
N LYS A 197 3.54 -37.16 -0.23
CA LYS A 197 2.31 -37.97 -0.34
C LYS A 197 1.75 -38.29 1.04
N LYS A 198 0.44 -38.11 1.23
CA LYS A 198 -0.27 -38.49 2.48
C LYS A 198 -0.03 -39.96 2.88
N VAL A 199 0.10 -40.85 1.90
CA VAL A 199 0.37 -42.28 2.14
C VAL A 199 1.72 -42.49 2.83
N ASP A 200 2.79 -41.81 2.40
CA ASP A 200 4.11 -41.97 3.02
C ASP A 200 4.16 -41.37 4.45
N VAL A 201 3.34 -40.35 4.77
CA VAL A 201 3.15 -39.88 6.16
C VAL A 201 2.40 -40.89 7.02
N HIS A 202 1.37 -41.54 6.49
CA HIS A 202 0.65 -42.61 7.19
C HIS A 202 1.55 -43.81 7.49
N ARG A 203 2.49 -44.15 6.58
CA ARG A 203 3.51 -45.18 6.81
C ARG A 203 4.42 -44.82 7.99
N VAL A 204 4.95 -43.59 8.02
CA VAL A 204 5.76 -43.09 9.15
C VAL A 204 4.98 -43.16 10.48
N TYR A 205 3.72 -42.71 10.52
CA TYR A 205 2.90 -42.78 11.74
C TYR A 205 2.57 -44.22 12.17
N THR A 206 2.43 -45.14 11.21
CA THR A 206 2.24 -46.58 11.50
C THR A 206 3.48 -47.19 12.14
N LEU A 207 4.67 -46.77 11.72
CA LEU A 207 5.96 -47.22 12.25
C LEU A 207 6.46 -46.44 13.48
N ARG A 208 5.67 -45.50 14.04
CA ARG A 208 6.13 -44.59 15.12
C ARG A 208 6.77 -45.31 16.33
N GLU A 209 6.26 -46.48 16.70
CA GLU A 209 6.77 -47.26 17.85
C GLU A 209 8.18 -47.81 17.62
N ALA A 210 8.64 -47.93 16.37
CA ALA A 210 10.02 -48.29 16.08
C ALA A 210 11.02 -47.17 16.40
N PHE A 211 10.56 -45.92 16.55
CA PHE A 211 11.42 -44.80 16.95
C PHE A 211 11.77 -44.83 18.43
N THR A 212 11.11 -45.63 19.28
CA THR A 212 11.49 -45.78 20.71
C THR A 212 12.66 -46.74 20.94
N LEU A 213 13.31 -47.21 19.86
CA LEU A 213 14.45 -48.14 19.89
C LEU A 213 15.79 -47.46 19.55
N PHE A 214 15.80 -46.16 19.29
CA PHE A 214 17.02 -45.37 19.16
C PHE A 214 17.39 -44.76 20.52
N ASP A 215 18.69 -44.70 20.81
CA ASP A 215 19.20 -43.75 21.80
C ASP A 215 19.20 -42.36 21.16
N PHE A 216 18.61 -41.36 21.83
CA PHE A 216 18.52 -39.99 21.34
C PHE A 216 19.68 -39.10 21.80
N GLU A 217 20.54 -39.61 22.67
CA GLU A 217 21.74 -38.92 23.12
C GLU A 217 22.99 -39.35 22.31
N ASP A 218 22.84 -40.30 21.38
CA ASP A 218 23.89 -40.76 20.44
C ASP A 218 24.04 -39.81 19.24
N GLU A 219 25.28 -39.42 18.91
CA GLU A 219 25.61 -38.54 17.78
C GLU A 219 25.34 -39.19 16.41
N SER A 220 25.39 -40.52 16.32
CA SER A 220 25.21 -41.26 15.06
C SER A 220 23.80 -41.19 14.49
N ILE A 221 22.82 -40.75 15.29
CA ILE A 221 21.43 -40.55 14.85
C ILE A 221 21.08 -39.08 14.54
N GLU A 222 22.07 -38.18 14.50
CA GLU A 222 21.83 -36.74 14.35
C GLU A 222 21.09 -36.38 13.03
N ASP A 223 21.39 -37.06 11.92
CA ASP A 223 20.62 -36.94 10.67
C ASP A 223 19.14 -37.34 10.85
N LEU A 224 18.86 -38.35 11.69
CA LEU A 224 17.49 -38.78 12.00
C LEU A 224 16.76 -37.73 12.84
N LYS A 225 17.40 -37.13 13.87
CA LYS A 225 16.84 -35.99 14.62
C LYS A 225 16.49 -34.84 13.68
N ASN A 226 17.41 -34.47 12.79
CA ASN A 226 17.21 -33.42 11.79
C ASN A 226 16.02 -33.72 10.84
N LEU A 227 15.83 -34.98 10.44
CA LEU A 227 14.65 -35.38 9.65
C LEU A 227 13.34 -35.33 10.47
N LEU A 228 13.37 -35.68 11.75
CA LEU A 228 12.23 -35.57 12.65
C LEU A 228 11.82 -34.10 12.87
N ILE A 229 12.78 -33.22 13.15
CA ILE A 229 12.56 -31.78 13.32
C ILE A 229 11.99 -31.15 12.03
N ARG A 230 12.46 -31.57 10.84
CA ARG A 230 11.91 -31.15 9.54
C ARG A 230 10.43 -31.53 9.34
N CYS A 231 9.87 -32.48 10.10
CA CYS A 231 8.44 -32.79 10.06
C CYS A 231 7.59 -31.67 10.70
N VAL A 232 8.10 -31.00 11.73
CA VAL A 232 7.42 -29.91 12.47
C VAL A 232 7.01 -28.76 11.54
N ILE A 233 7.89 -28.40 10.60
CA ILE A 233 7.66 -27.32 9.63
C ILE A 233 7.01 -27.80 8.33
N SER A 234 6.79 -29.11 8.16
CA SER A 234 6.31 -29.69 6.91
C SER A 234 4.82 -29.38 6.67
N PRO A 235 4.45 -28.64 5.60
CA PRO A 235 3.05 -28.29 5.34
C PRO A 235 2.15 -29.48 4.99
N LEU A 236 2.71 -30.69 4.83
CA LEU A 236 1.95 -31.92 4.69
C LEU A 236 1.59 -32.49 6.06
N TYR A 237 2.57 -32.67 6.95
CA TYR A 237 2.36 -33.23 8.30
C TYR A 237 1.33 -32.39 9.05
N MET A 238 1.52 -31.06 9.08
CA MET A 238 0.61 -30.09 9.71
C MET A 238 -0.84 -30.11 9.15
N LYS A 239 -1.06 -30.65 7.95
CA LYS A 239 -2.38 -30.77 7.31
C LYS A 239 -2.99 -32.18 7.38
N THR A 240 -2.30 -33.14 8.00
CA THR A 240 -2.76 -34.53 8.11
C THR A 240 -2.87 -34.94 9.55
N GLU A 241 -3.97 -35.58 9.93
CA GLU A 241 -4.18 -36.04 11.31
C GLU A 241 -3.06 -36.98 11.78
N ASP A 242 -2.63 -37.92 10.94
CA ASP A 242 -1.54 -38.83 11.28
C ASP A 242 -0.18 -38.10 11.38
N GLY A 243 0.02 -37.03 10.60
CA GLY A 243 1.19 -36.16 10.74
C GLY A 243 1.20 -35.36 12.04
N LYS A 244 0.06 -34.78 12.45
CA LYS A 244 -0.08 -34.13 13.76
C LYS A 244 0.15 -35.11 14.91
N LYS A 245 -0.46 -36.31 14.84
CA LYS A 245 -0.26 -37.38 15.85
C LYS A 245 1.20 -37.83 15.91
N PHE A 246 1.89 -37.90 14.76
CA PHE A 246 3.31 -38.24 14.73
C PHE A 246 4.16 -37.17 15.40
N ILE A 247 3.97 -35.89 15.10
CA ILE A 247 4.71 -34.80 15.77
C ILE A 247 4.40 -34.78 17.28
N ALA A 248 3.14 -34.97 17.68
CA ALA A 248 2.75 -35.05 19.10
C ALA A 248 3.38 -36.25 19.83
N PHE A 249 3.73 -37.33 19.13
CA PHE A 249 4.42 -38.49 19.67
C PHE A 249 5.93 -38.25 19.89
N LEU A 250 6.56 -37.32 19.15
CA LEU A 250 8.01 -37.05 19.29
C LEU A 250 8.39 -36.53 20.69
N PHE A 251 7.48 -35.84 21.36
CA PHE A 251 7.66 -35.35 22.73
C PHE A 251 7.80 -36.46 23.78
N GLY A 252 7.45 -37.72 23.43
CA GLY A 252 7.64 -38.89 24.29
C GLY A 252 8.88 -39.72 23.98
N LEU A 253 9.81 -39.23 23.14
CA LEU A 253 11.03 -39.96 22.74
C LEU A 253 12.28 -39.55 23.55
N SER A 254 12.59 -38.25 23.61
CA SER A 254 13.62 -37.68 24.49
C SER A 254 13.25 -36.23 24.83
N GLY A 255 13.59 -35.79 26.05
CA GLY A 255 13.43 -34.41 26.49
C GLY A 255 14.30 -33.42 25.69
N GLN A 256 15.45 -33.86 25.17
CA GLN A 256 16.29 -33.04 24.31
C GLN A 256 15.66 -32.83 22.92
N LEU A 257 15.15 -33.90 22.30
CA LEU A 257 14.38 -33.80 21.06
C LEU A 257 13.11 -32.94 21.24
N ALA A 258 12.44 -33.03 22.39
CA ALA A 258 11.30 -32.18 22.72
C ALA A 258 11.69 -30.68 22.73
N LYS A 259 12.84 -30.32 23.31
CA LYS A 259 13.39 -28.95 23.33
C LYS A 259 13.71 -28.43 21.94
N GLU A 260 14.30 -29.26 21.08
CA GLU A 260 14.59 -28.92 19.69
C GLU A 260 13.30 -28.73 18.86
N VAL A 261 12.29 -29.58 19.09
CA VAL A 261 10.95 -29.44 18.48
C VAL A 261 10.27 -28.16 18.97
N PHE A 262 10.35 -27.80 20.26
CA PHE A 262 9.82 -26.53 20.78
C PHE A 262 10.55 -25.32 20.18
N ALA A 263 11.88 -25.33 20.09
CA ALA A 263 12.67 -24.28 19.46
C ALA A 263 12.28 -24.10 17.98
N MET A 264 12.11 -25.21 17.26
CA MET A 264 11.64 -25.20 15.88
C MET A 264 10.22 -24.62 15.78
N MET A 265 9.28 -25.00 16.65
CA MET A 265 7.94 -24.38 16.68
C MET A 265 8.01 -22.88 16.98
N LYS A 266 8.75 -22.45 18.01
CA LYS A 266 8.94 -21.03 18.36
C LYS A 266 9.44 -20.21 17.17
N SER A 267 10.39 -20.73 16.39
CA SER A 267 10.89 -20.07 15.18
C SER A 267 9.83 -19.80 14.10
N GLN A 268 8.77 -20.61 14.03
CA GLN A 268 7.73 -20.50 13.01
C GLN A 268 6.53 -19.64 13.44
N ILE A 269 6.32 -19.40 14.75
CA ILE A 269 5.15 -18.64 15.24
C ILE A 269 5.06 -17.22 14.64
N PRO A 270 6.13 -16.41 14.51
CA PRO A 270 6.06 -15.07 13.91
C PRO A 270 5.56 -15.05 12.46
N PHE A 271 5.76 -16.15 11.73
CA PHE A 271 5.46 -16.26 10.29
C PHE A 271 4.29 -17.23 10.00
N GLY A 272 3.69 -17.79 11.05
CA GLY A 272 2.70 -18.85 10.95
C GLY A 272 1.36 -18.37 10.41
N ARG A 273 0.83 -19.08 9.40
CA ARG A 273 -0.56 -18.87 8.95
C ARG A 273 -1.52 -19.41 10.00
N LYS A 274 -2.73 -18.84 10.12
CA LYS A 274 -3.76 -19.23 11.11
C LYS A 274 -3.87 -20.75 11.31
N SER A 275 -4.07 -21.53 10.25
CA SER A 275 -4.22 -23.00 10.30
C SER A 275 -2.97 -23.79 10.70
N MET A 276 -1.78 -23.17 10.66
CA MET A 276 -0.52 -23.76 11.15
C MET A 276 -0.37 -23.51 12.65
N LEU A 277 -0.69 -22.30 13.12
CA LEU A 277 -0.67 -21.92 14.54
C LEU A 277 -1.69 -22.72 15.35
N GLU A 278 -2.91 -22.84 14.83
CA GLU A 278 -3.96 -23.71 15.39
C GLU A 278 -3.50 -25.19 15.41
N GLY A 279 -2.79 -25.61 14.37
CA GLY A 279 -2.20 -26.95 14.27
C GLY A 279 -1.10 -27.20 15.31
N TYR A 280 -0.26 -26.21 15.62
CA TYR A 280 0.73 -26.32 16.71
C TYR A 280 0.04 -26.41 18.08
N GLY A 281 -0.97 -25.57 18.34
CA GLY A 281 -1.77 -25.65 19.58
C GLY A 281 -2.40 -27.04 19.79
N GLU A 282 -2.95 -27.61 18.72
CA GLU A 282 -3.49 -28.97 18.74
C GLU A 282 -2.43 -30.06 18.95
N ILE A 283 -1.23 -29.91 18.37
CA ILE A 283 -0.13 -30.86 18.54
C ILE A 283 0.37 -30.84 19.99
N ILE A 284 0.60 -29.67 20.58
CA ILE A 284 1.08 -29.56 21.98
C ILE A 284 0.01 -30.05 22.96
N PHE A 285 -1.27 -29.78 22.71
CA PHE A 285 -2.37 -30.34 23.51
C PHE A 285 -2.44 -31.87 23.45
N ARG A 286 -2.18 -32.46 22.27
CA ARG A 286 -2.09 -33.93 22.11
C ARG A 286 -0.85 -34.53 22.78
N ALA A 287 0.29 -33.83 22.75
CA ALA A 287 1.51 -34.23 23.44
C ALA A 287 1.33 -34.22 24.97
N TRP A 288 0.77 -33.13 25.52
CA TRP A 288 0.48 -32.97 26.96
C TRP A 288 -0.41 -34.07 27.54
N LYS A 289 -1.30 -34.64 26.72
CA LYS A 289 -2.14 -35.80 27.09
C LYS A 289 -1.46 -37.17 26.98
N ALA A 290 -0.27 -37.23 26.40
CA ALA A 290 0.42 -38.48 26.07
C ALA A 290 1.74 -38.68 26.84
N VAL A 291 2.31 -37.61 27.41
CA VAL A 291 3.53 -37.64 28.22
C VAL A 291 3.21 -37.38 29.70
N GLU A 292 4.05 -37.90 30.60
CA GLU A 292 4.00 -37.68 32.05
C GLU A 292 5.41 -37.39 32.59
N GLY A 293 5.51 -36.84 33.80
CA GLY A 293 6.78 -36.46 34.40
C GLY A 293 7.47 -35.28 33.69
N GLU A 294 8.80 -35.30 33.62
CA GLU A 294 9.62 -34.16 33.15
C GLU A 294 9.21 -33.59 31.79
N CYS A 295 8.83 -34.45 30.83
CA CYS A 295 8.38 -34.00 29.51
C CYS A 295 7.02 -33.26 29.54
N LYS A 296 6.21 -33.49 30.58
CA LYS A 296 4.96 -32.77 30.84
C LYS A 296 5.23 -31.45 31.55
N ASP A 297 6.14 -31.44 32.54
CA ASP A 297 6.59 -30.23 33.21
C ASP A 297 7.27 -29.24 32.25
N GLU A 298 8.02 -29.74 31.25
CA GLU A 298 8.59 -28.92 30.17
C GLU A 298 7.49 -28.29 29.28
N ILE A 299 6.40 -29.01 28.98
CA ILE A 299 5.24 -28.42 28.29
C ILE A 299 4.58 -27.34 29.16
N GLU A 300 4.28 -27.67 30.41
CA GLU A 300 3.50 -26.80 31.31
C GLU A 300 4.27 -25.56 31.77
N ASN A 301 5.44 -25.76 32.37
CA ASN A 301 6.14 -24.73 33.14
C ASN A 301 7.24 -24.00 32.34
N VAL A 302 7.69 -24.58 31.22
CA VAL A 302 8.62 -23.93 30.29
C VAL A 302 7.85 -23.41 29.07
N PHE A 303 7.38 -24.29 28.19
CA PHE A 303 6.86 -23.87 26.88
C PHE A 303 5.56 -23.05 26.96
N LEU A 304 4.55 -23.49 27.70
CA LEU A 304 3.29 -22.73 27.82
C LEU A 304 3.48 -21.42 28.59
N GLN A 305 4.36 -21.40 29.60
CA GLN A 305 4.75 -20.18 30.32
C GLN A 305 5.46 -19.17 29.41
N GLU A 306 6.45 -19.60 28.63
CA GLU A 306 7.12 -18.78 27.61
C GLU A 306 6.13 -18.22 26.58
N LEU A 307 5.11 -19.00 26.16
CA LEU A 307 4.09 -18.51 25.22
C LEU A 307 3.15 -17.49 25.88
N LEU A 308 2.80 -17.65 27.16
CA LEU A 308 2.01 -16.65 27.90
C LEU A 308 2.79 -15.34 28.04
N GLU A 309 4.02 -15.40 28.53
CA GLU A 309 4.87 -14.22 28.70
C GLU A 309 5.28 -13.60 27.36
N GLY A 310 5.55 -14.41 26.34
CA GLY A 310 5.81 -13.95 24.97
C GLY A 310 4.60 -13.28 24.31
N ALA A 311 3.38 -13.78 24.55
CA ALA A 311 2.16 -13.13 24.06
C ALA A 311 1.90 -11.79 24.75
N ILE A 312 2.27 -11.65 26.02
CA ILE A 312 2.18 -10.41 26.81
C ILE A 312 3.22 -9.37 26.35
N HIS A 313 4.49 -9.76 26.23
CA HIS A 313 5.59 -8.85 25.92
C HIS A 313 5.88 -8.72 24.40
N ALA A 314 5.03 -9.30 23.55
CA ALA A 314 5.12 -9.17 22.10
C ALA A 314 5.09 -7.69 21.66
N TRP A 315 6.14 -7.29 20.92
CA TRP A 315 6.31 -5.92 20.41
C TRP A 315 5.22 -5.45 19.43
N SER A 316 4.41 -6.38 18.89
CA SER A 316 3.26 -6.07 18.04
C SER A 316 2.05 -6.96 18.32
N GLU A 317 0.86 -6.38 18.18
CA GLU A 317 -0.44 -7.05 18.31
C GLU A 317 -0.54 -8.30 17.41
N VAL A 318 -0.03 -8.22 16.16
CA VAL A 318 -0.04 -9.34 15.20
C VAL A 318 0.79 -10.53 15.69
N PHE A 319 1.91 -10.29 16.38
CA PHE A 319 2.72 -11.35 16.96
C PHE A 319 2.06 -11.91 18.23
N SER A 320 1.56 -11.07 19.13
CA SER A 320 0.76 -11.48 20.30
C SER A 320 -0.43 -12.37 19.87
N ALA A 321 -1.22 -11.89 18.92
CA ALA A 321 -2.35 -12.61 18.34
C ALA A 321 -1.93 -13.88 17.59
N SER A 322 -0.66 -14.08 17.24
CA SER A 322 -0.16 -15.32 16.63
C SER A 322 0.24 -16.34 17.68
N ILE A 323 0.83 -15.91 18.80
CA ILE A 323 1.07 -16.76 19.97
C ILE A 323 -0.26 -17.18 20.63
N ARG A 324 -1.22 -16.24 20.79
CA ARG A 324 -2.57 -16.55 21.30
C ARG A 324 -3.30 -17.65 20.52
N LYS A 325 -3.06 -17.78 19.20
CA LYS A 325 -3.64 -18.87 18.39
C LYS A 325 -3.07 -20.26 18.74
N VAL A 326 -1.81 -20.32 19.20
CA VAL A 326 -1.19 -21.57 19.69
C VAL A 326 -1.72 -21.91 21.08
N LEU A 327 -1.76 -20.93 22.00
CA LEU A 327 -2.39 -21.06 23.32
C LEU A 327 -3.87 -21.47 23.23
N GLY A 328 -4.55 -21.03 22.16
CA GLY A 328 -5.91 -21.45 21.80
C GLY A 328 -6.12 -22.97 21.70
N GLY A 329 -5.06 -23.77 21.50
CA GLY A 329 -5.12 -25.23 21.57
C GLY A 329 -5.59 -25.77 22.93
N PHE A 330 -5.24 -25.07 24.02
CA PHE A 330 -5.66 -25.40 25.39
C PHE A 330 -6.92 -24.62 25.79
N VAL A 331 -7.03 -23.34 25.43
CA VAL A 331 -8.18 -22.50 25.81
C VAL A 331 -9.49 -23.03 25.21
N ASN A 332 -9.48 -23.55 23.98
CA ASN A 332 -10.65 -24.21 23.37
C ASN A 332 -10.98 -25.60 23.96
N GLN A 333 -10.18 -26.09 24.91
CA GLN A 333 -10.29 -27.42 25.52
C GLN A 333 -10.48 -27.36 27.04
N ARG A 334 -10.82 -26.18 27.62
CA ARG A 334 -10.98 -25.97 29.07
C ARG A 334 -11.87 -26.99 29.79
N THR A 335 -12.91 -27.52 29.13
CA THR A 335 -13.82 -28.53 29.69
C THR A 335 -13.19 -29.92 29.84
N VAL A 336 -11.92 -30.09 29.49
CA VAL A 336 -11.14 -31.31 29.72
C VAL A 336 -10.48 -31.22 31.10
N GLU A 337 -10.58 -32.30 31.86
CA GLU A 337 -9.98 -32.45 33.19
C GLU A 337 -8.51 -31.97 33.24
N GLY A 338 -8.19 -31.18 34.28
CA GLY A 338 -6.87 -30.56 34.49
C GLY A 338 -6.56 -29.30 33.65
N VAL A 339 -7.16 -29.13 32.46
CA VAL A 339 -6.79 -28.05 31.52
C VAL A 339 -7.11 -26.66 32.06
N GLU A 340 -8.29 -26.48 32.67
CA GLU A 340 -8.68 -25.21 33.27
C GLU A 340 -7.78 -24.82 34.44
N LYS A 341 -7.45 -25.79 35.32
CA LYS A 341 -6.53 -25.60 36.44
C LYS A 341 -5.11 -25.25 35.98
N LEU A 342 -4.63 -25.86 34.89
CA LEU A 342 -3.35 -25.54 34.27
C LEU A 342 -3.34 -24.09 33.73
N ILE A 343 -4.36 -23.71 32.96
CA ILE A 343 -4.49 -22.34 32.43
C ILE A 343 -4.54 -21.33 33.58
N PHE A 344 -5.32 -21.60 34.62
CA PHE A 344 -5.39 -20.75 35.81
C PHE A 344 -4.01 -20.56 36.48
N ARG A 345 -3.33 -21.68 36.80
CA ARG A 345 -2.01 -21.70 37.47
C ARG A 345 -0.96 -20.84 36.76
N LEU A 346 -0.90 -20.91 35.43
CA LEU A 346 0.08 -20.20 34.63
C LEU A 346 -0.33 -18.74 34.35
N ALA A 347 -1.62 -18.47 34.12
CA ALA A 347 -2.08 -17.17 33.62
C ALA A 347 -2.38 -16.13 34.71
N GLU A 348 -2.93 -16.53 35.88
CA GLU A 348 -3.35 -15.59 36.95
C GLU A 348 -2.24 -14.60 37.38
N PRO A 349 -1.04 -15.05 37.79
CA PRO A 349 -0.03 -14.15 38.36
C PRO A 349 0.60 -13.25 37.30
N VAL A 350 0.67 -13.70 36.04
CA VAL A 350 1.27 -12.95 34.95
C VAL A 350 0.29 -11.91 34.42
N ILE A 351 -0.97 -12.28 34.14
CA ILE A 351 -1.96 -11.38 33.57
C ILE A 351 -2.26 -10.21 34.52
N PHE A 352 -2.60 -10.46 35.79
CA PHE A 352 -3.00 -9.36 36.69
C PHE A 352 -1.86 -8.40 37.07
N ARG A 353 -0.61 -8.85 36.96
CA ARG A 353 0.58 -7.99 37.01
C ARG A 353 0.69 -7.15 35.72
N SER A 354 0.65 -7.80 34.56
CA SER A 354 0.86 -7.14 33.26
C SER A 354 -0.27 -6.22 32.81
N LEU A 355 -1.50 -6.38 33.34
CA LEU A 355 -2.59 -5.41 33.17
C LEU A 355 -2.34 -4.06 33.88
N GLN A 356 -1.28 -3.94 34.69
CA GLN A 356 -1.05 -2.78 35.55
C GLN A 356 0.35 -2.14 35.43
N VAL A 357 1.18 -2.63 34.49
CA VAL A 357 2.50 -2.03 34.22
C VAL A 357 2.40 -0.73 33.42
N ALA A 358 3.46 0.08 33.41
CA ALA A 358 3.49 1.37 32.70
C ALA A 358 3.38 1.25 31.17
N ASN A 359 3.85 0.16 30.56
CA ASN A 359 3.82 -0.04 29.11
C ASN A 359 2.40 -0.39 28.61
N SER A 360 1.85 0.43 27.71
CA SER A 360 0.50 0.27 27.13
C SER A 360 0.33 -1.01 26.32
N ASN A 361 1.31 -1.39 25.51
CA ASN A 361 1.23 -2.57 24.65
C ASN A 361 1.19 -3.85 25.50
N VAL A 362 1.93 -3.87 26.61
CA VAL A 362 1.89 -4.97 27.58
C VAL A 362 0.53 -5.07 28.26
N ARG A 363 -0.10 -3.95 28.64
CA ARG A 363 -1.48 -3.93 29.16
C ARG A 363 -2.49 -4.41 28.12
N GLN A 364 -2.38 -3.95 26.86
CA GLN A 364 -3.26 -4.33 25.75
C GLN A 364 -3.16 -5.83 25.43
N ASN A 365 -1.95 -6.37 25.34
CA ASN A 365 -1.69 -7.80 25.10
C ASN A 365 -2.19 -8.68 26.26
N ALA A 366 -1.95 -8.27 27.51
CA ALA A 366 -2.44 -8.98 28.69
C ALA A 366 -3.97 -8.95 28.79
N LEU A 367 -4.61 -7.84 28.40
CA LEU A 367 -6.06 -7.74 28.28
C LEU A 367 -6.59 -8.66 27.19
N HIS A 368 -5.95 -8.69 26.02
CA HIS A 368 -6.27 -9.62 24.94
C HIS A 368 -6.16 -11.11 25.34
N LEU A 369 -5.28 -11.47 26.28
CA LEU A 369 -5.25 -12.80 26.89
C LEU A 369 -6.39 -13.01 27.90
N LEU A 370 -6.61 -12.07 28.82
CA LEU A 370 -7.71 -12.15 29.79
C LEU A 370 -9.05 -12.35 29.08
N LEU A 371 -9.31 -11.64 27.99
CA LEU A 371 -10.56 -11.73 27.21
C LEU A 371 -10.75 -13.06 26.48
N ASP A 372 -9.67 -13.79 26.18
CA ASP A 372 -9.75 -15.14 25.62
C ASP A 372 -9.83 -16.21 26.71
N MET A 373 -9.30 -15.93 27.90
CA MET A 373 -9.30 -16.82 29.08
C MET A 373 -10.42 -16.48 30.09
N PHE A 374 -11.36 -15.62 29.74
CA PHE A 374 -12.44 -15.20 30.65
C PHE A 374 -13.55 -16.26 30.78
N PRO A 375 -14.10 -16.50 31.99
CA PRO A 375 -13.61 -16.01 33.28
C PRO A 375 -12.35 -16.79 33.70
N LEU A 376 -11.40 -16.12 34.34
CA LEU A 376 -10.21 -16.77 34.88
C LEU A 376 -10.47 -17.18 36.34
N GLU A 377 -10.64 -18.48 36.57
CA GLU A 377 -11.06 -19.08 37.85
C GLU A 377 -10.29 -20.38 38.12
N ASP A 378 -10.02 -20.68 39.40
CA ASP A 378 -9.54 -22.01 39.83
C ASP A 378 -10.75 -22.97 39.89
N PRO A 379 -10.79 -24.10 39.16
CA PRO A 379 -11.92 -25.02 39.25
C PRO A 379 -12.14 -25.57 40.67
N ASP A 380 -11.10 -25.69 41.50
CA ASP A 380 -11.17 -26.34 42.82
C ASP A 380 -11.54 -25.38 43.98
N SER A 381 -11.59 -24.06 43.76
CA SER A 381 -11.86 -23.07 44.82
C SER A 381 -13.34 -22.95 45.21
N THR A 382 -13.63 -22.28 46.33
CA THR A 382 -15.01 -22.08 46.80
C THR A 382 -15.78 -21.13 45.87
N LYS A 383 -17.12 -21.06 46.03
CA LYS A 383 -17.91 -20.11 45.23
C LYS A 383 -17.56 -18.67 45.62
N GLU A 384 -17.31 -18.44 46.90
CA GLU A 384 -16.94 -17.17 47.49
C GLU A 384 -15.59 -16.67 46.95
N ASP A 385 -14.61 -17.57 46.77
CA ASP A 385 -13.33 -17.27 46.12
C ASP A 385 -13.52 -16.91 44.63
N LYS A 386 -14.42 -17.62 43.93
CA LYS A 386 -14.75 -17.35 42.51
C LYS A 386 -15.47 -16.02 42.33
N ASP A 387 -16.48 -15.74 43.14
CA ASP A 387 -17.23 -14.47 43.12
C ASP A 387 -16.27 -13.28 43.38
N THR A 388 -15.36 -13.37 44.36
CA THR A 388 -14.38 -12.30 44.65
C THR A 388 -13.29 -12.15 43.57
N LEU A 389 -12.87 -13.26 42.95
CA LEU A 389 -11.95 -13.25 41.80
C LEU A 389 -12.61 -12.70 40.52
N LEU A 390 -13.92 -12.89 40.35
CA LEU A 390 -14.71 -12.27 39.28
C LEU A 390 -14.83 -10.75 39.51
N GLU A 391 -15.07 -10.31 40.75
CA GLU A 391 -15.03 -8.88 41.11
C GLU A 391 -13.65 -8.25 40.85
N LYS A 392 -12.55 -8.93 41.19
CA LYS A 392 -11.17 -8.52 40.86
C LYS A 392 -10.96 -8.33 39.35
N GLN A 393 -11.50 -9.24 38.52
CA GLN A 393 -11.44 -9.11 37.06
C GLN A 393 -12.24 -7.91 36.54
N PHE A 394 -13.47 -7.69 37.02
CA PHE A 394 -14.27 -6.53 36.62
C PHE A 394 -13.68 -5.20 37.11
N PHE A 395 -13.05 -5.15 38.28
CA PHE A 395 -12.32 -3.97 38.74
C PHE A 395 -11.16 -3.60 37.80
N LEU A 396 -10.40 -4.59 37.33
CA LEU A 396 -9.32 -4.35 36.36
C LEU A 396 -9.86 -3.93 34.99
N LEU A 397 -10.94 -4.55 34.50
CA LEU A 397 -11.62 -4.13 33.26
C LEU A 397 -12.16 -2.70 33.35
N GLU A 398 -12.75 -2.31 34.49
CA GLU A 398 -13.20 -0.93 34.74
C GLU A 398 -12.06 0.09 34.74
N LYS A 399 -10.87 -0.30 35.21
CA LYS A 399 -9.64 0.53 35.15
C LYS A 399 -9.14 0.67 33.72
N LEU A 400 -9.18 -0.40 32.92
CA LEU A 400 -8.72 -0.41 31.52
C LEU A 400 -9.66 0.30 30.55
N LEU A 401 -10.97 0.39 30.87
CA LEU A 401 -11.90 1.31 30.20
C LEU A 401 -11.48 2.78 30.39
N MET A 402 -10.73 3.10 31.43
CA MET A 402 -10.24 4.46 31.75
C MET A 402 -8.71 4.57 31.60
N ASP A 403 -8.09 3.69 30.79
CA ASP A 403 -6.65 3.73 30.53
C ASP A 403 -6.25 4.99 29.75
N GLU A 404 -5.06 5.55 30.01
CA GLU A 404 -4.53 6.70 29.26
C GLU A 404 -4.39 6.41 27.75
N CYS A 405 -4.02 5.17 27.40
CA CYS A 405 -3.81 4.73 26.02
C CYS A 405 -5.16 4.40 25.34
N PRO A 406 -5.53 5.09 24.23
CA PRO A 406 -6.77 4.81 23.52
C PRO A 406 -6.87 3.37 22.99
N ASP A 407 -5.75 2.77 22.58
CA ASP A 407 -5.73 1.41 22.02
C ASP A 407 -6.01 0.35 23.09
N VAL A 408 -5.72 0.64 24.36
CA VAL A 408 -6.16 -0.18 25.51
C VAL A 408 -7.67 0.02 25.74
N ARG A 409 -8.17 1.27 25.71
CA ARG A 409 -9.60 1.56 25.88
C ARG A 409 -10.46 0.91 24.79
N VAL A 410 -10.01 0.91 23.53
CA VAL A 410 -10.65 0.21 22.40
C VAL A 410 -10.89 -1.26 22.74
N VAL A 411 -9.84 -1.97 23.17
CA VAL A 411 -9.90 -3.40 23.50
C VAL A 411 -10.71 -3.66 24.77
N ALA A 412 -10.66 -2.76 25.76
CA ALA A 412 -11.45 -2.85 26.98
C ALA A 412 -12.95 -2.73 26.72
N VAL A 413 -13.36 -1.84 25.82
CA VAL A 413 -14.77 -1.67 25.39
C VAL A 413 -15.27 -2.90 24.65
N GLU A 414 -14.55 -3.38 23.62
CA GLU A 414 -14.94 -4.60 22.90
C GLU A 414 -14.95 -5.81 23.84
N GLY A 415 -13.97 -5.91 24.73
CA GLY A 415 -13.84 -6.96 25.74
C GLY A 415 -14.99 -7.01 26.73
N CYS A 416 -15.39 -5.86 27.29
CA CYS A 416 -16.53 -5.78 28.20
C CYS A 416 -17.84 -6.16 27.49
N CYS A 417 -18.05 -5.69 26.26
CA CYS A 417 -19.21 -6.08 25.46
C CYS A 417 -19.20 -7.58 25.08
N ARG A 418 -18.04 -8.18 24.80
CA ARG A 418 -17.87 -9.63 24.57
C ARG A 418 -18.20 -10.44 25.83
N ILE A 419 -17.67 -10.04 26.98
CA ILE A 419 -17.91 -10.69 28.27
C ILE A 419 -19.40 -10.63 28.64
N LEU A 420 -20.00 -9.45 28.59
CA LEU A 420 -21.42 -9.26 28.89
C LEU A 420 -22.34 -10.03 27.93
N HIS A 421 -21.98 -10.13 26.64
CA HIS A 421 -22.73 -10.95 25.69
C HIS A 421 -22.69 -12.44 26.06
N LEU A 422 -21.51 -12.98 26.42
CA LEU A 422 -21.30 -14.42 26.60
C LEU A 422 -21.71 -14.94 27.99
N PHE A 423 -21.54 -14.13 29.05
CA PHE A 423 -21.62 -14.59 30.44
C PHE A 423 -22.69 -13.86 31.27
N TRP A 424 -23.71 -13.27 30.61
CA TRP A 424 -24.74 -12.43 31.24
C TRP A 424 -25.41 -13.04 32.49
N GLU A 425 -25.63 -14.36 32.52
CA GLU A 425 -26.29 -15.04 33.65
C GLU A 425 -25.37 -15.29 34.85
N VAL A 426 -24.05 -15.23 34.66
CA VAL A 426 -23.04 -15.43 35.71
C VAL A 426 -22.68 -14.11 36.40
N ILE A 427 -22.71 -13.00 35.66
CA ILE A 427 -22.23 -11.70 36.13
C ILE A 427 -23.30 -11.01 37.00
N PRO A 428 -22.96 -10.53 38.22
CA PRO A 428 -23.91 -9.81 39.06
C PRO A 428 -24.54 -8.59 38.36
N SER A 429 -25.86 -8.43 38.45
CA SER A 429 -26.61 -7.38 37.73
C SER A 429 -26.17 -5.95 38.07
N LEU A 430 -25.61 -5.73 39.27
CA LEU A 430 -25.00 -4.45 39.66
C LEU A 430 -23.75 -4.15 38.81
N THR A 431 -22.87 -5.14 38.64
CA THR A 431 -21.68 -5.06 37.81
C THR A 431 -22.05 -4.83 36.34
N ILE A 432 -23.01 -5.59 35.80
CA ILE A 432 -23.57 -5.38 34.45
C ILE A 432 -24.00 -3.91 34.28
N THR A 433 -24.82 -3.40 35.20
CA THR A 433 -25.34 -2.03 35.14
C THR A 433 -24.23 -0.99 35.20
N LYS A 434 -23.24 -1.19 36.08
CA LYS A 434 -22.09 -0.30 36.29
C LYS A 434 -21.18 -0.24 35.05
N THR A 435 -20.80 -1.39 34.49
CA THR A 435 -19.96 -1.49 33.29
C THR A 435 -20.65 -0.90 32.07
N ILE A 436 -21.92 -1.25 31.81
CA ILE A 436 -22.66 -0.69 30.65
C ILE A 436 -22.84 0.82 30.81
N THR A 437 -23.16 1.31 32.01
CA THR A 437 -23.27 2.76 32.25
C THR A 437 -21.94 3.47 31.96
N ARG A 438 -20.79 2.95 32.42
CA ARG A 438 -19.48 3.56 32.08
C ARG A 438 -19.24 3.64 30.56
N ILE A 439 -19.58 2.59 29.82
CA ILE A 439 -19.45 2.57 28.35
C ILE A 439 -20.35 3.64 27.72
N PHE A 440 -21.62 3.75 28.13
CA PHE A 440 -22.59 4.71 27.60
C PHE A 440 -22.39 6.18 28.05
N ASP A 441 -21.70 6.40 29.17
CA ASP A 441 -21.50 7.74 29.75
C ASP A 441 -20.15 8.36 29.36
N GLN A 442 -19.11 7.53 29.20
CA GLN A 442 -17.72 8.00 29.06
C GLN A 442 -17.14 7.63 27.68
N MET A 443 -17.27 6.36 27.25
CA MET A 443 -16.64 5.88 26.02
C MET A 443 -17.32 6.40 24.74
N THR A 444 -18.60 6.74 24.81
CA THR A 444 -19.32 7.44 23.73
C THR A 444 -18.80 8.86 23.49
N CYS A 445 -18.17 9.47 24.49
CA CYS A 445 -17.70 10.86 24.46
C CYS A 445 -16.17 10.95 24.40
N ASP A 446 -15.48 9.82 24.16
CA ASP A 446 -14.02 9.74 24.13
C ASP A 446 -13.41 10.64 23.05
N SER A 447 -12.24 11.23 23.32
CA SER A 447 -11.52 12.06 22.36
C SER A 447 -11.04 11.25 21.15
N CYS A 448 -10.70 9.97 21.34
CA CYS A 448 -10.31 9.06 20.28
C CYS A 448 -11.53 8.60 19.46
N THR A 449 -11.41 8.71 18.14
CA THR A 449 -12.45 8.26 17.20
C THR A 449 -12.64 6.74 17.26
N ASP A 450 -11.56 5.98 17.45
CA ASP A 450 -11.61 4.52 17.42
C ASP A 450 -12.22 3.93 18.70
N VAL A 451 -12.08 4.60 19.86
CA VAL A 451 -12.83 4.25 21.09
C VAL A 451 -14.33 4.48 20.91
N ARG A 452 -14.74 5.61 20.33
CA ARG A 452 -16.16 5.87 20.02
C ARG A 452 -16.72 4.88 18.99
N PHE A 453 -15.92 4.49 17.98
CA PHE A 453 -16.29 3.49 16.98
C PHE A 453 -16.42 2.08 17.57
N SER A 454 -15.44 1.65 18.36
CA SER A 454 -15.47 0.41 19.17
C SER A 454 -16.71 0.37 20.06
N THR A 455 -17.05 1.48 20.73
CA THR A 455 -18.25 1.59 21.58
C THR A 455 -19.53 1.25 20.83
N VAL A 456 -19.75 1.82 19.64
CA VAL A 456 -20.96 1.51 18.85
C VAL A 456 -20.96 0.05 18.38
N ASN A 457 -19.82 -0.47 17.93
CA ASN A 457 -19.71 -1.84 17.44
C ASN A 457 -19.88 -2.89 18.56
N GLY A 458 -19.33 -2.63 19.74
CA GLY A 458 -19.51 -3.44 20.94
C GLY A 458 -20.96 -3.46 21.43
N ILE A 459 -21.68 -2.34 21.35
CA ILE A 459 -23.11 -2.27 21.67
C ILE A 459 -23.96 -3.02 20.62
N ILE A 460 -23.59 -2.97 19.33
CA ILE A 460 -24.18 -3.81 18.28
C ILE A 460 -23.95 -5.31 18.57
N TYR A 461 -22.75 -5.69 19.03
CA TYR A 461 -22.46 -7.07 19.43
C TYR A 461 -23.26 -7.50 20.67
N LEU A 462 -23.38 -6.63 21.68
CA LEU A 462 -24.13 -6.91 22.91
C LEU A 462 -25.64 -7.08 22.64
N LEU A 463 -26.22 -6.34 21.69
CA LEU A 463 -27.59 -6.56 21.21
C LEU A 463 -27.82 -7.97 20.63
N GLY A 464 -26.77 -8.72 20.31
CA GLY A 464 -26.86 -10.14 19.95
C GLY A 464 -27.35 -11.03 21.10
N ASN A 465 -27.14 -10.65 22.36
CA ASN A 465 -27.73 -11.33 23.53
C ASN A 465 -29.10 -10.69 23.87
N PRO A 466 -30.23 -11.44 23.78
CA PRO A 466 -31.57 -10.93 24.10
C PRO A 466 -31.76 -10.43 25.54
N GLN A 467 -30.99 -10.94 26.50
CA GLN A 467 -31.10 -10.56 27.92
C GLN A 467 -30.65 -9.12 28.17
N SER A 468 -29.77 -8.59 27.29
CA SER A 468 -29.36 -7.17 27.33
C SER A 468 -30.48 -6.21 26.91
N HIS A 469 -31.53 -6.69 26.23
CA HIS A 469 -32.43 -5.83 25.46
C HIS A 469 -33.17 -4.81 26.32
N GLU A 470 -33.69 -5.18 27.49
CA GLU A 470 -34.44 -4.25 28.33
C GLU A 470 -33.53 -3.17 28.98
N VAL A 471 -32.24 -3.45 29.21
CA VAL A 471 -31.26 -2.46 29.67
C VAL A 471 -30.91 -1.51 28.51
N LEU A 472 -30.55 -2.05 27.34
CA LEU A 472 -30.16 -1.25 26.18
C LEU A 472 -31.32 -0.40 25.65
N LYS A 473 -32.56 -0.86 25.75
CA LYS A 473 -33.79 -0.11 25.41
C LYS A 473 -33.95 1.20 26.20
N VAL A 474 -33.36 1.30 27.40
CA VAL A 474 -33.30 2.53 28.19
C VAL A 474 -32.08 3.39 27.82
N LEU A 475 -30.94 2.78 27.53
CA LEU A 475 -29.66 3.48 27.34
C LEU A 475 -29.36 3.93 25.90
N LEU A 476 -29.84 3.21 24.88
CA LEU A 476 -29.61 3.53 23.46
C LEU A 476 -29.89 5.00 23.05
N PRO A 477 -30.94 5.69 23.55
CA PRO A 477 -31.15 7.11 23.26
C PRO A 477 -29.96 8.02 23.57
N ARG A 478 -29.08 7.63 24.49
CA ARG A 478 -27.88 8.39 24.86
C ARG A 478 -26.83 8.40 23.73
N LEU A 479 -26.81 7.35 22.89
CA LEU A 479 -25.99 7.29 21.67
C LEU A 479 -26.49 8.20 20.55
N GLY A 480 -27.71 8.76 20.66
CA GLY A 480 -28.38 9.46 19.57
C GLY A 480 -27.60 10.64 19.00
N HIS A 481 -26.69 11.23 19.76
CA HIS A 481 -25.82 12.31 19.33
C HIS A 481 -24.76 11.86 18.30
N LEU A 482 -24.32 10.60 18.33
CA LEU A 482 -23.26 10.06 17.46
C LEU A 482 -23.67 9.95 15.98
N ILE A 483 -24.96 10.13 15.64
CA ILE A 483 -25.38 10.29 14.23
C ILE A 483 -24.83 11.59 13.61
N LEU A 484 -24.38 12.55 14.43
CA LEU A 484 -23.77 13.82 14.03
C LEU A 484 -22.24 13.84 14.27
N ASP A 485 -21.61 12.70 14.59
CA ASP A 485 -20.16 12.62 14.84
C ASP A 485 -19.37 13.12 13.62
N SER A 486 -18.21 13.74 13.84
CA SER A 486 -17.32 14.18 12.76
C SER A 486 -16.86 13.02 11.86
N ALA A 487 -16.68 11.82 12.42
CA ALA A 487 -16.13 10.67 11.72
C ALA A 487 -17.21 9.80 11.03
N SER A 488 -17.06 9.60 9.71
CA SER A 488 -18.05 8.89 8.88
C SER A 488 -18.21 7.41 9.20
N ASN A 489 -17.19 6.76 9.79
CA ASN A 489 -17.29 5.37 10.28
C ASN A 489 -18.27 5.25 11.46
N ILE A 490 -18.18 6.16 12.45
CA ILE A 490 -19.10 6.19 13.60
C ILE A 490 -20.54 6.42 13.14
N ARG A 491 -20.77 7.43 12.29
CA ARG A 491 -22.11 7.70 11.72
C ARG A 491 -22.67 6.51 10.93
N THR A 492 -21.79 5.77 10.23
CA THR A 492 -22.16 4.54 9.54
C THR A 492 -22.59 3.46 10.52
N SER A 493 -21.80 3.17 11.57
CA SER A 493 -22.15 2.19 12.61
C SER A 493 -23.43 2.56 13.37
N ILE A 494 -23.67 3.84 13.68
CA ILE A 494 -24.95 4.27 14.28
C ILE A 494 -26.11 4.01 13.32
N THR A 495 -25.92 4.18 12.01
CA THR A 495 -26.99 3.90 11.04
C THR A 495 -27.23 2.39 10.89
N ASP A 496 -26.19 1.55 11.00
CA ASP A 496 -26.33 0.09 11.04
C ASP A 496 -27.01 -0.39 12.34
N LEU A 497 -26.69 0.22 13.48
CA LEU A 497 -27.40 0.04 14.75
C LEU A 497 -28.90 0.35 14.60
N LEU A 498 -29.27 1.49 14.00
CA LEU A 498 -30.68 1.85 13.77
C LEU A 498 -31.38 0.86 12.81
N LEU A 499 -30.66 0.32 11.81
CA LEU A 499 -31.18 -0.72 10.92
C LEU A 499 -31.38 -2.07 11.63
N LEU A 500 -30.47 -2.46 12.53
CA LEU A 500 -30.63 -3.66 13.38
C LEU A 500 -31.84 -3.51 14.32
N LEU A 501 -31.95 -2.37 15.01
CA LEU A 501 -33.03 -2.09 15.95
C LEU A 501 -34.42 -2.05 15.29
N LYS A 502 -34.51 -1.70 14.00
CA LYS A 502 -35.76 -1.72 13.22
C LYS A 502 -36.36 -3.13 13.10
N ASP A 503 -35.53 -4.16 13.05
CA ASP A 503 -35.98 -5.55 12.86
C ASP A 503 -36.27 -6.27 14.20
N ILE A 504 -35.94 -5.66 15.35
CA ILE A 504 -36.25 -6.17 16.70
C ILE A 504 -37.56 -5.56 17.23
N ARG A 505 -38.58 -6.39 17.44
CA ARG A 505 -39.98 -6.00 17.74
C ARG A 505 -40.18 -4.99 18.89
N ASN A 506 -39.28 -4.97 19.88
CA ASN A 506 -39.44 -4.16 21.10
C ASN A 506 -38.73 -2.79 21.02
N PHE A 507 -37.99 -2.51 19.95
CA PHE A 507 -37.23 -1.27 19.77
C PHE A 507 -37.90 -0.31 18.78
N GLN A 508 -37.58 0.96 18.91
CA GLN A 508 -38.10 2.04 18.07
C GLN A 508 -36.95 2.99 17.74
N PHE A 509 -36.42 2.91 16.51
CA PHE A 509 -35.26 3.71 16.08
C PHE A 509 -35.48 5.22 16.30
N HIS A 510 -36.71 5.71 16.17
CA HIS A 510 -37.09 7.11 16.38
C HIS A 510 -37.07 7.59 17.86
N LYS A 511 -36.86 6.67 18.82
CA LYS A 511 -36.51 7.01 20.21
C LYS A 511 -35.01 7.10 20.44
N VAL A 512 -34.21 6.54 19.53
CA VAL A 512 -32.74 6.57 19.59
C VAL A 512 -32.20 7.79 18.84
N VAL A 513 -32.72 8.06 17.63
CA VAL A 513 -32.42 9.29 16.88
C VAL A 513 -33.72 9.93 16.40
N HIS A 514 -33.90 11.22 16.67
CA HIS A 514 -35.05 11.99 16.21
C HIS A 514 -35.05 12.20 14.69
N LEU A 515 -36.24 12.29 14.09
CA LEU A 515 -36.42 12.36 12.63
C LEU A 515 -35.64 13.53 12.00
N ASP A 516 -35.61 14.71 12.61
CA ASP A 516 -34.95 15.88 12.01
C ASP A 516 -33.42 15.72 11.90
N ALA A 517 -32.79 14.98 12.83
CA ALA A 517 -31.38 14.61 12.70
C ALA A 517 -31.18 13.64 11.52
N LEU A 518 -32.03 12.61 11.39
CA LEU A 518 -31.98 11.69 10.24
C LEU A 518 -32.20 12.41 8.90
N LEU A 519 -33.08 13.42 8.86
CA LEU A 519 -33.32 14.21 7.65
C LEU A 519 -32.15 15.16 7.35
N SER A 520 -31.50 15.73 8.36
CA SER A 520 -30.27 16.53 8.17
C SER A 520 -29.14 15.67 7.57
N MET A 521 -28.95 14.45 8.07
CA MET A 521 -27.92 13.55 7.55
C MET A 521 -28.28 12.98 6.16
N LEU A 522 -29.56 12.68 5.90
CA LEU A 522 -30.02 12.27 4.58
C LEU A 522 -29.78 13.35 3.50
N ALA A 523 -29.95 14.63 3.87
CA ALA A 523 -29.68 15.75 2.98
C ALA A 523 -28.18 15.95 2.70
N ASN A 524 -27.34 15.91 3.75
CA ASN A 524 -25.97 16.47 3.70
C ASN A 524 -24.84 15.43 3.70
N ASP A 525 -25.10 14.16 4.05
CA ASP A 525 -24.05 13.15 4.24
C ASP A 525 -23.78 12.27 3.01
N GLN A 526 -22.70 11.50 3.09
CA GLN A 526 -22.19 10.60 2.06
C GLN A 526 -23.27 9.61 1.56
N PRO A 527 -23.25 9.25 0.26
CA PRO A 527 -24.22 8.33 -0.36
C PRO A 527 -24.49 7.04 0.42
N LEU A 528 -23.48 6.43 1.05
CA LEU A 528 -23.65 5.20 1.83
C LEU A 528 -24.57 5.39 3.04
N ILE A 529 -24.42 6.51 3.76
CA ILE A 529 -25.21 6.82 4.96
C ILE A 529 -26.62 7.26 4.53
N ALA A 530 -26.72 8.12 3.50
CA ALA A 530 -28.01 8.51 2.90
C ALA A 530 -28.82 7.31 2.40
N GLN A 531 -28.17 6.31 1.80
CA GLN A 531 -28.81 5.06 1.38
C GLN A 531 -29.32 4.24 2.58
N LYS A 532 -28.50 4.07 3.62
CA LYS A 532 -28.89 3.35 4.85
C LYS A 532 -30.05 4.04 5.58
N ILE A 533 -30.04 5.38 5.70
CA ILE A 533 -31.16 6.16 6.25
C ILE A 533 -32.41 6.01 5.37
N THR A 534 -32.28 5.98 4.05
CA THR A 534 -33.42 5.73 3.15
C THR A 534 -34.01 4.34 3.38
N LYS A 535 -33.18 3.28 3.49
CA LYS A 535 -33.62 1.91 3.84
C LYS A 535 -34.28 1.80 5.23
N LEU A 536 -33.89 2.66 6.17
CA LEU A 536 -34.53 2.79 7.48
C LEU A 536 -35.93 3.43 7.36
N LEU A 537 -36.07 4.49 6.57
CA LEU A 537 -37.29 5.29 6.43
C LEU A 537 -38.32 4.74 5.42
N ILE A 538 -37.91 3.94 4.43
CA ILE A 538 -38.80 3.38 3.38
C ILE A 538 -40.10 2.77 3.94
N PRO A 539 -40.10 1.92 5.00
CA PRO A 539 -41.33 1.34 5.54
C PRO A 539 -42.34 2.34 6.12
N SER A 540 -41.91 3.56 6.47
CA SER A 540 -42.82 4.61 6.98
C SER A 540 -43.57 5.32 5.84
N TYR A 541 -42.86 5.58 4.74
CA TYR A 541 -43.35 6.36 3.59
C TYR A 541 -43.96 5.48 2.48
N PHE A 542 -43.36 4.31 2.21
CA PHE A 542 -43.80 3.32 1.22
C PHE A 542 -44.03 1.91 1.84
N PRO A 543 -44.87 1.75 2.89
CA PRO A 543 -45.23 0.44 3.43
C PRO A 543 -46.06 -0.40 2.45
N SER A 544 -45.78 -1.69 2.39
CA SER A 544 -46.48 -2.68 1.54
C SER A 544 -47.96 -2.93 1.85
N LYS A 545 -48.51 -2.29 2.89
CA LYS A 545 -49.91 -2.42 3.35
C LYS A 545 -50.79 -1.20 3.04
N VAL A 546 -50.28 -0.22 2.31
CA VAL A 546 -50.93 1.09 2.07
C VAL A 546 -51.01 1.35 0.57
N THR A 547 -52.05 2.07 0.12
CA THR A 547 -52.19 2.44 -1.29
C THR A 547 -51.10 3.44 -1.72
N GLU A 548 -50.71 3.39 -2.99
CA GLU A 548 -49.64 4.23 -3.52
C GLU A 548 -49.96 5.73 -3.41
N GLU A 549 -51.24 6.11 -3.54
CA GLU A 549 -51.77 7.46 -3.35
C GLU A 549 -51.43 7.98 -1.95
N GLU A 550 -51.65 7.16 -0.92
CA GLU A 550 -51.42 7.51 0.47
C GLU A 550 -49.93 7.48 0.83
N ALA A 551 -49.16 6.55 0.24
CA ALA A 551 -47.70 6.58 0.30
C ALA A 551 -47.12 7.88 -0.31
N CYS A 552 -47.64 8.31 -1.47
CA CYS A 552 -47.24 9.56 -2.11
C CYS A 552 -47.62 10.79 -1.27
N LYS A 553 -48.79 10.83 -0.61
CA LYS A 553 -49.14 11.90 0.33
C LYS A 553 -48.13 11.99 1.49
N ARG A 554 -47.73 10.86 2.07
CA ARG A 554 -46.72 10.81 3.14
C ARG A 554 -45.37 11.37 2.66
N PHE A 555 -44.95 11.04 1.44
CA PHE A 555 -43.76 11.63 0.83
C PHE A 555 -43.92 13.15 0.59
N VAL A 556 -45.07 13.61 0.12
CA VAL A 556 -45.34 15.05 -0.07
C VAL A 556 -45.22 15.81 1.27
N THR A 557 -45.55 15.20 2.40
CA THR A 557 -45.30 15.75 3.74
C THR A 557 -43.80 15.76 4.09
N LEU A 558 -43.04 14.71 3.73
CA LEU A 558 -41.58 14.65 3.92
C LEU A 558 -40.85 15.76 3.16
N ILE A 559 -41.08 15.90 1.86
CA ILE A 559 -40.37 16.88 1.02
C ILE A 559 -40.77 18.33 1.34
N LYS A 560 -41.97 18.55 1.89
CA LYS A 560 -42.36 19.85 2.48
C LYS A 560 -41.68 20.16 3.82
N ARG A 561 -41.29 19.14 4.61
CA ARG A 561 -40.54 19.32 5.87
C ARG A 561 -39.05 19.56 5.60
N SER A 562 -38.47 18.84 4.65
CA SER A 562 -37.08 19.04 4.21
C SER A 562 -36.93 18.71 2.72
N PRO A 563 -36.86 19.73 1.84
CA PRO A 563 -36.79 19.52 0.39
C PRO A 563 -35.55 18.74 -0.05
N ALA A 564 -34.37 19.07 0.51
CA ALA A 564 -33.12 18.38 0.20
C ALA A 564 -33.12 16.91 0.66
N ALA A 565 -33.64 16.62 1.86
CA ALA A 565 -33.75 15.25 2.33
C ALA A 565 -34.79 14.44 1.52
N GLY A 566 -35.87 15.09 1.07
CA GLY A 566 -36.84 14.47 0.16
C GLY A 566 -36.24 14.14 -1.21
N ALA A 567 -35.42 15.03 -1.78
CA ALA A 567 -34.69 14.76 -3.02
C ALA A 567 -33.71 13.58 -2.85
N ARG A 568 -32.88 13.59 -1.80
CA ARG A 568 -31.94 12.49 -1.50
C ARG A 568 -32.62 11.17 -1.16
N PHE A 569 -33.82 11.19 -0.59
CA PHE A 569 -34.66 9.99 -0.43
C PHE A 569 -35.02 9.37 -1.79
N CYS A 570 -35.37 10.18 -2.79
CA CYS A 570 -35.71 9.69 -4.14
C CYS A 570 -34.54 8.97 -4.82
N GLU A 571 -33.30 9.46 -4.65
CA GLU A 571 -32.07 8.87 -5.19
C GLU A 571 -31.89 7.40 -4.77
N PHE A 572 -32.16 7.10 -3.50
CA PHE A 572 -31.96 5.76 -2.95
C PHE A 572 -33.25 4.93 -2.85
N ALA A 573 -34.42 5.49 -3.17
CA ALA A 573 -35.73 4.89 -2.88
C ALA A 573 -35.87 3.43 -3.38
N VAL A 574 -35.50 3.15 -4.64
CA VAL A 574 -35.54 1.77 -5.18
C VAL A 574 -34.57 0.85 -4.44
N SER A 575 -33.35 1.31 -4.16
CA SER A 575 -32.36 0.52 -3.41
C SER A 575 -32.75 0.27 -1.94
N GLY A 576 -33.60 1.14 -1.38
CA GLY A 576 -34.23 0.97 -0.07
C GLY A 576 -35.48 0.09 -0.08
N GLY A 577 -36.02 -0.26 -1.26
CA GLY A 577 -37.15 -1.19 -1.44
C GLY A 577 -38.47 -0.59 -1.96
N ALA A 578 -38.51 0.66 -2.43
CA ALA A 578 -39.72 1.22 -3.04
C ALA A 578 -39.99 0.63 -4.45
N SER A 579 -41.27 0.45 -4.79
CA SER A 579 -41.65 -0.09 -6.10
C SER A 579 -41.50 0.96 -7.22
N PRO A 580 -40.96 0.59 -8.41
CA PRO A 580 -40.88 1.50 -9.56
C PRO A 580 -42.24 2.10 -9.99
N ARG A 581 -43.34 1.33 -9.88
CA ARG A 581 -44.70 1.81 -10.19
C ARG A 581 -45.12 2.96 -9.27
N SER A 582 -44.86 2.79 -7.98
CA SER A 582 -45.20 3.79 -6.96
C SER A 582 -44.33 5.04 -7.07
N LEU A 583 -43.08 4.91 -7.55
CA LEU A 583 -42.23 6.05 -7.87
C LEU A 583 -42.63 6.76 -9.17
N MET A 584 -43.11 6.04 -10.19
CA MET A 584 -43.70 6.67 -11.38
C MET A 584 -44.96 7.48 -11.02
N LYS A 585 -45.78 6.97 -10.11
CA LYS A 585 -46.93 7.69 -9.54
C LYS A 585 -46.49 8.92 -8.73
N LEU A 586 -45.43 8.78 -7.94
CA LEU A 586 -44.84 9.89 -7.20
C LEU A 586 -44.34 11.00 -8.15
N LEU A 587 -43.61 10.64 -9.20
CA LEU A 587 -43.08 11.58 -10.20
C LEU A 587 -44.21 12.44 -10.82
N LYS A 588 -45.32 11.81 -11.23
CA LYS A 588 -46.52 12.53 -11.72
C LYS A 588 -47.02 13.56 -10.69
N ILE A 589 -47.04 13.19 -9.41
CA ILE A 589 -47.44 14.08 -8.32
C ILE A 589 -46.42 15.23 -8.14
N LEU A 590 -45.11 14.97 -8.13
CA LEU A 590 -44.09 16.02 -8.01
C LEU A 590 -44.18 17.04 -9.16
N ILE A 591 -44.28 16.56 -10.41
CA ILE A 591 -44.46 17.41 -11.59
C ILE A 591 -45.74 18.26 -11.46
N SER A 592 -46.86 17.66 -11.08
CA SER A 592 -48.14 18.38 -10.92
C SER A 592 -48.12 19.42 -9.81
N LEU A 593 -47.31 19.23 -8.77
CA LEU A 593 -47.11 20.20 -7.69
C LEU A 593 -46.25 21.37 -8.16
N THR A 594 -45.14 21.11 -8.86
CA THR A 594 -44.27 22.16 -9.42
C THR A 594 -44.97 22.99 -10.48
N LEU A 595 -45.85 22.38 -11.30
CA LEU A 595 -46.67 23.06 -12.31
C LEU A 595 -47.96 23.69 -11.76
N SER A 596 -48.24 23.59 -10.45
CA SER A 596 -49.44 24.18 -9.86
C SER A 596 -49.35 25.70 -9.76
N SER A 597 -50.48 26.41 -9.87
CA SER A 597 -50.54 27.88 -9.80
C SER A 597 -50.36 28.45 -8.38
N VAL A 598 -49.76 27.69 -7.46
CA VAL A 598 -49.51 28.08 -6.07
C VAL A 598 -48.08 28.59 -5.99
N LYS A 599 -47.87 29.76 -5.37
CA LYS A 599 -46.53 30.32 -5.17
C LYS A 599 -45.75 29.51 -4.12
N LEU A 600 -45.07 28.46 -4.57
CA LEU A 600 -44.11 27.70 -3.78
C LEU A 600 -42.86 28.54 -3.49
N SER A 601 -42.04 28.11 -2.54
CA SER A 601 -40.71 28.68 -2.29
C SER A 601 -39.66 28.01 -3.18
N ASP A 602 -38.61 28.76 -3.55
CA ASP A 602 -37.57 28.30 -4.47
C ASP A 602 -36.90 27.01 -3.96
N LYS A 603 -36.60 26.94 -2.65
CA LYS A 603 -36.06 25.73 -1.98
C LYS A 603 -36.97 24.50 -2.09
N LEU A 604 -38.29 24.67 -2.19
CA LEU A 604 -39.22 23.57 -2.40
C LEU A 604 -39.27 23.18 -3.88
N ILE A 605 -39.22 24.15 -4.80
CA ILE A 605 -39.12 23.91 -6.26
C ILE A 605 -37.84 23.12 -6.58
N GLU A 606 -36.70 23.51 -6.01
CA GLU A 606 -35.41 22.79 -6.08
C GLU A 606 -35.56 21.35 -5.62
N GLY A 607 -36.08 21.10 -4.41
CA GLY A 607 -36.24 19.74 -3.89
C GLY A 607 -37.19 18.88 -4.74
N LEU A 608 -38.32 19.45 -5.21
CA LEU A 608 -39.26 18.76 -6.10
C LEU A 608 -38.62 18.38 -7.43
N LEU A 609 -37.82 19.27 -8.03
CA LEU A 609 -37.14 19.03 -9.32
C LEU A 609 -35.96 18.07 -9.18
N ALA A 610 -35.13 18.20 -8.14
CA ALA A 610 -34.04 17.27 -7.87
C ALA A 610 -34.59 15.86 -7.58
N GLY A 611 -35.62 15.75 -6.73
CA GLY A 611 -36.33 14.50 -6.47
C GLY A 611 -36.93 13.87 -7.73
N ALA A 612 -37.50 14.68 -8.63
CA ALA A 612 -37.97 14.23 -9.93
C ALA A 612 -36.83 13.72 -10.83
N SER A 613 -35.68 14.39 -10.88
CA SER A 613 -34.49 13.94 -11.62
C SER A 613 -34.01 12.59 -11.13
N HIS A 614 -33.84 12.43 -9.81
CA HIS A 614 -33.41 11.17 -9.20
C HIS A 614 -34.37 10.00 -9.49
N ILE A 615 -35.69 10.25 -9.55
CA ILE A 615 -36.66 9.23 -9.98
C ILE A 615 -36.47 8.90 -11.46
N CYS A 616 -36.29 9.90 -12.34
CA CYS A 616 -36.07 9.68 -13.77
C CYS A 616 -34.78 8.87 -14.03
N ASP A 617 -33.66 9.24 -13.42
CA ASP A 617 -32.37 8.52 -13.49
C ASP A 617 -32.44 7.07 -12.98
N THR A 618 -33.43 6.77 -12.15
CA THR A 618 -33.67 5.42 -11.64
C THR A 618 -34.64 4.63 -12.51
N LEU A 619 -35.71 5.25 -13.02
CA LEU A 619 -36.74 4.60 -13.84
C LEU A 619 -36.33 4.39 -15.30
N VAL A 620 -35.52 5.27 -15.91
CA VAL A 620 -35.07 5.11 -17.32
C VAL A 620 -34.23 3.83 -17.54
N LYS A 621 -33.68 3.24 -16.47
CA LYS A 621 -32.97 1.95 -16.50
C LYS A 621 -33.89 0.78 -16.88
N ASP A 622 -35.21 0.93 -16.77
CA ASP A 622 -36.21 -0.03 -17.22
C ASP A 622 -36.91 0.49 -18.48
N VAL A 623 -36.80 -0.28 -19.57
CA VAL A 623 -37.36 0.06 -20.90
C VAL A 623 -38.86 0.30 -20.84
N SER A 624 -39.58 -0.38 -19.94
CA SER A 624 -41.04 -0.24 -19.79
C SER A 624 -41.48 1.08 -19.16
N PHE A 625 -40.62 1.71 -18.35
CA PHE A 625 -40.88 3.04 -17.79
C PHE A 625 -40.39 4.16 -18.70
N ARG A 626 -39.39 3.93 -19.55
CA ARG A 626 -38.84 4.95 -20.47
C ARG A 626 -39.90 5.54 -21.41
N THR A 627 -40.84 4.74 -21.91
CA THR A 627 -41.97 5.23 -22.73
C THR A 627 -42.96 6.05 -21.89
N ALA A 628 -43.40 5.54 -20.74
CA ALA A 628 -44.30 6.25 -19.83
C ALA A 628 -43.72 7.58 -19.30
N LEU A 629 -42.39 7.69 -19.19
CA LEU A 629 -41.68 8.93 -18.89
C LEU A 629 -41.75 9.94 -20.04
N LYS A 630 -41.55 9.52 -21.29
CA LYS A 630 -41.72 10.39 -22.47
C LYS A 630 -43.15 10.91 -22.60
N GLU A 631 -44.15 10.06 -22.35
CA GLU A 631 -45.56 10.45 -22.36
C GLU A 631 -45.89 11.46 -21.25
N GLU A 632 -45.36 11.26 -20.04
CA GLU A 632 -45.62 12.17 -18.92
C GLU A 632 -44.88 13.51 -19.07
N LEU A 633 -43.62 13.50 -19.48
CA LEU A 633 -42.75 14.68 -19.59
C LEU A 633 -42.62 15.18 -21.04
N SER A 634 -43.78 15.50 -21.63
CA SER A 634 -43.89 16.24 -22.91
C SER A 634 -43.06 17.53 -22.92
N SER A 635 -42.54 17.92 -24.09
CA SER A 635 -41.70 19.13 -24.25
C SER A 635 -42.35 20.43 -23.77
N GLU A 636 -43.68 20.54 -23.78
CA GLU A 636 -44.40 21.70 -23.22
C GLU A 636 -44.24 21.78 -21.70
N LYS A 637 -44.56 20.70 -20.96
CA LYS A 637 -44.32 20.62 -19.51
C LYS A 637 -42.86 20.86 -19.15
N LEU A 638 -41.91 20.32 -19.93
CA LEU A 638 -40.48 20.53 -19.70
C LEU A 638 -40.08 22.01 -19.82
N ARG A 639 -40.62 22.75 -20.79
CA ARG A 639 -40.43 24.21 -20.91
C ARG A 639 -41.04 24.95 -19.73
N SER A 640 -42.25 24.56 -19.29
CA SER A 640 -42.86 25.14 -18.09
C SER A 640 -41.99 24.91 -16.85
N LEU A 641 -41.50 23.69 -16.62
CA LEU A 641 -40.59 23.38 -15.51
C LEU A 641 -39.29 24.20 -15.58
N PHE A 642 -38.69 24.35 -16.77
CA PHE A 642 -37.49 25.18 -16.95
C PHE A 642 -37.76 26.66 -16.66
N SER A 643 -38.91 27.19 -17.08
CA SER A 643 -39.32 28.59 -16.78
C SER A 643 -39.64 28.85 -15.31
N ILE A 644 -39.98 27.81 -14.54
CA ILE A 644 -40.25 27.87 -13.09
C ILE A 644 -38.95 27.69 -12.27
N ALA A 645 -37.90 27.12 -12.88
CA ALA A 645 -36.59 26.94 -12.27
C ALA A 645 -35.82 28.27 -12.16
N ALA A 646 -36.13 29.05 -11.13
CA ALA A 646 -35.50 30.36 -10.88
C ALA A 646 -34.03 30.28 -10.41
N THR A 647 -33.56 29.12 -9.96
CA THR A 647 -32.20 28.92 -9.42
C THR A 647 -31.37 27.95 -10.28
N THR A 648 -30.05 28.08 -10.19
CA THR A 648 -29.07 27.23 -10.90
C THR A 648 -29.24 25.75 -10.59
N SER A 649 -29.52 25.40 -9.33
CA SER A 649 -29.81 24.04 -8.85
C SER A 649 -31.10 23.47 -9.47
N ALA A 650 -32.16 24.28 -9.54
CA ALA A 650 -33.40 23.91 -10.21
C ALA A 650 -33.20 23.71 -11.73
N GLN A 651 -32.47 24.60 -12.40
CA GLN A 651 -32.20 24.49 -13.86
C GLN A 651 -31.33 23.27 -14.16
N SER A 652 -30.28 23.04 -13.36
CA SER A 652 -29.45 21.82 -13.40
C SER A 652 -30.28 20.54 -13.29
N SER A 653 -31.28 20.53 -12.39
CA SER A 653 -32.19 19.39 -12.22
C SER A 653 -33.08 19.16 -13.46
N VAL A 654 -33.60 20.23 -14.09
CA VAL A 654 -34.38 20.11 -15.33
C VAL A 654 -33.51 19.67 -16.51
N CYS A 655 -32.30 20.21 -16.67
CA CYS A 655 -31.34 19.77 -17.69
C CYS A 655 -31.02 18.26 -17.55
N ASN A 656 -30.92 17.75 -16.32
CA ASN A 656 -30.72 16.31 -16.09
C ASN A 656 -31.94 15.48 -16.46
N ILE A 657 -33.16 15.89 -16.08
CA ILE A 657 -34.41 15.24 -16.51
C ILE A 657 -34.49 15.15 -18.03
N ILE A 658 -34.23 16.26 -18.74
CA ILE A 658 -34.26 16.31 -20.22
C ILE A 658 -33.19 15.37 -20.80
N SER A 659 -31.95 15.45 -20.32
CA SER A 659 -30.83 14.64 -20.80
C SER A 659 -31.05 13.13 -20.60
N THR A 660 -31.67 12.73 -19.49
CA THR A 660 -31.90 11.33 -19.16
C THR A 660 -33.11 10.75 -19.93
N ILE A 661 -34.13 11.56 -20.26
CA ILE A 661 -35.31 11.10 -21.01
C ILE A 661 -35.09 11.14 -22.54
N SER A 662 -34.38 12.16 -23.04
CA SER A 662 -34.20 12.45 -24.47
C SER A 662 -35.55 12.58 -25.23
N PRO A 663 -36.35 13.63 -24.93
CA PRO A 663 -37.61 13.92 -25.63
C PRO A 663 -37.41 14.23 -27.13
N ASP A 664 -38.41 13.91 -27.95
CA ASP A 664 -38.30 13.88 -29.42
C ASP A 664 -38.45 15.26 -30.10
N ALA A 665 -38.66 16.34 -29.35
CA ALA A 665 -38.77 17.71 -29.86
C ALA A 665 -38.14 18.71 -28.88
N VAL A 666 -37.11 19.43 -29.33
CA VAL A 666 -36.14 20.13 -28.44
C VAL A 666 -35.94 21.62 -28.80
N ASP A 667 -36.61 22.10 -29.86
CA ASP A 667 -36.41 23.37 -30.60
C ASP A 667 -36.69 24.66 -29.80
N GLY A 668 -35.98 24.85 -28.70
CA GLY A 668 -36.03 26.04 -27.83
C GLY A 668 -34.95 26.03 -26.76
N PHE A 669 -34.62 24.86 -26.21
CA PHE A 669 -33.64 24.74 -25.14
C PHE A 669 -32.19 24.99 -25.58
N PHE A 670 -31.87 24.83 -26.87
CA PHE A 670 -30.54 25.10 -27.43
C PHE A 670 -30.03 26.51 -27.06
N GLU A 671 -30.82 27.55 -27.33
CA GLU A 671 -30.47 28.95 -27.04
C GLU A 671 -30.35 29.21 -25.54
N GLU A 672 -31.14 28.52 -24.72
CA GLU A 672 -31.15 28.66 -23.25
C GLU A 672 -29.88 28.03 -22.65
N CYS A 673 -29.56 26.77 -23.01
CA CYS A 673 -28.34 26.08 -22.59
C CYS A 673 -27.08 26.76 -23.16
N MET A 674 -27.09 27.22 -24.41
CA MET A 674 -25.99 27.98 -25.01
C MET A 674 -25.79 29.32 -24.29
N GLY A 675 -26.89 29.95 -23.84
CA GLY A 675 -26.88 31.15 -23.02
C GLY A 675 -26.23 30.94 -21.64
N LEU A 676 -26.33 29.75 -21.05
CA LEU A 676 -25.61 29.40 -19.82
C LEU A 676 -24.11 29.23 -20.09
N ILE A 677 -23.74 28.43 -21.10
CA ILE A 677 -22.37 28.06 -21.48
C ILE A 677 -21.52 29.27 -21.93
N THR A 678 -22.13 30.24 -22.61
CA THR A 678 -21.42 31.42 -23.17
C THR A 678 -21.28 32.59 -22.19
N LYS A 679 -22.01 32.60 -21.05
CA LYS A 679 -22.03 33.71 -20.07
C LYS A 679 -21.26 33.39 -18.78
N CYS A 680 -20.26 32.53 -18.85
CA CYS A 680 -19.49 32.05 -17.71
C CYS A 680 -18.35 33.02 -17.30
N SER A 681 -18.70 34.22 -16.82
CA SER A 681 -17.72 35.22 -16.33
C SER A 681 -17.19 34.97 -14.91
N SER A 682 -17.83 34.09 -14.13
CA SER A 682 -17.36 33.64 -12.81
C SER A 682 -17.86 32.23 -12.50
N ILE A 683 -16.96 31.36 -12.04
CA ILE A 683 -17.17 29.90 -11.84
C ILE A 683 -16.73 29.47 -10.41
N SER A 684 -16.60 30.43 -9.47
CA SER A 684 -16.21 30.12 -8.08
C SER A 684 -17.25 29.29 -7.31
N SER A 685 -18.54 29.37 -7.66
CA SER A 685 -19.59 28.57 -7.00
C SER A 685 -19.75 27.18 -7.62
N MET A 686 -19.72 26.15 -6.76
CA MET A 686 -19.89 24.74 -7.16
C MET A 686 -21.24 24.49 -7.85
N GLU A 687 -22.31 25.16 -7.42
CA GLU A 687 -23.64 25.09 -8.02
C GLU A 687 -23.60 25.43 -9.51
N ARG A 688 -22.89 26.50 -9.89
CA ARG A 688 -22.75 26.93 -11.28
C ARG A 688 -21.92 25.95 -12.11
N GLN A 689 -20.94 25.30 -11.49
CA GLN A 689 -20.22 24.19 -12.14
C GLN A 689 -21.13 22.99 -12.42
N THR A 690 -22.05 22.66 -11.51
CA THR A 690 -23.03 21.57 -11.72
C THR A 690 -24.11 21.91 -12.76
N GLU A 691 -24.54 23.17 -12.83
CA GLU A 691 -25.41 23.70 -13.89
C GLU A 691 -24.75 23.57 -15.26
N ILE A 692 -23.52 24.07 -15.41
CA ILE A 692 -22.77 24.03 -16.67
C ILE A 692 -22.52 22.58 -17.12
N ARG A 693 -22.12 21.67 -16.22
CA ARG A 693 -21.96 20.24 -16.54
C ARG A 693 -23.27 19.58 -17.01
N SER A 694 -24.40 20.00 -16.45
CA SER A 694 -25.72 19.50 -16.85
C SER A 694 -26.15 20.05 -18.21
N ALA A 695 -25.76 21.29 -18.55
CA ALA A 695 -25.90 21.84 -19.90
C ALA A 695 -24.97 21.13 -20.91
N HIS A 696 -23.72 20.80 -20.55
CA HIS A 696 -22.81 20.00 -21.39
C HIS A 696 -23.35 18.59 -21.67
N LYS A 697 -23.86 17.90 -20.63
CA LYS A 697 -24.55 16.60 -20.76
C LYS A 697 -25.71 16.71 -21.76
N MET A 698 -26.47 17.80 -21.69
CA MET A 698 -27.60 18.06 -22.59
C MET A 698 -27.15 18.34 -24.04
N MET A 699 -26.14 19.18 -24.26
CA MET A 699 -25.59 19.44 -25.60
C MET A 699 -25.06 18.15 -26.27
N LEU A 700 -24.43 17.26 -25.49
CA LEU A 700 -23.93 15.98 -25.99
C LEU A 700 -25.06 14.99 -26.35
N VAL A 701 -26.19 15.00 -25.64
CA VAL A 701 -27.31 14.06 -25.86
C VAL A 701 -28.14 14.41 -27.12
N PHE A 702 -28.02 15.64 -27.64
CA PHE A 702 -28.77 16.10 -28.82
C PHE A 702 -27.87 16.44 -30.02
N ASP A 703 -26.64 15.93 -30.05
CA ASP A 703 -25.64 16.16 -31.12
C ASP A 703 -25.30 17.65 -31.36
N TRP A 704 -25.50 18.50 -30.34
CA TRP A 704 -25.21 19.95 -30.38
C TRP A 704 -23.78 20.31 -29.95
N PHE A 705 -22.89 19.32 -29.89
CA PHE A 705 -21.54 19.49 -29.36
C PHE A 705 -20.65 20.41 -30.21
N ASP A 706 -20.67 20.26 -31.54
CA ASP A 706 -19.85 21.09 -32.42
C ASP A 706 -20.32 22.55 -32.47
N ASP A 707 -21.64 22.82 -32.47
CA ASP A 707 -22.17 24.19 -32.36
C ASP A 707 -21.75 24.86 -31.04
N MET A 708 -21.78 24.10 -29.94
CA MET A 708 -21.28 24.54 -28.63
C MET A 708 -19.78 24.83 -28.66
N PHE A 709 -18.99 23.94 -29.26
CA PHE A 709 -17.54 24.08 -29.31
C PHE A 709 -17.09 25.21 -30.26
N GLU A 710 -17.76 25.42 -31.41
CA GLU A 710 -17.53 26.59 -32.27
C GLU A 710 -17.78 27.90 -31.49
N ALA A 711 -18.91 27.99 -30.77
CA ALA A 711 -19.24 29.18 -29.98
C ALA A 711 -18.21 29.46 -28.88
N MET A 712 -17.76 28.41 -28.18
CA MET A 712 -16.69 28.49 -27.18
C MET A 712 -15.36 28.94 -27.80
N VAL A 713 -14.96 28.35 -28.93
CA VAL A 713 -13.71 28.67 -29.63
C VAL A 713 -13.74 30.09 -30.22
N GLY A 714 -14.87 30.55 -30.76
CA GLY A 714 -15.02 31.91 -31.27
C GLY A 714 -14.84 32.98 -30.17
N LEU A 715 -15.32 32.70 -28.95
CA LEU A 715 -15.09 33.56 -27.79
C LEU A 715 -13.62 33.53 -27.32
N LEU A 716 -12.95 32.37 -27.34
CA LEU A 716 -11.51 32.31 -27.08
C LEU A 716 -10.70 33.07 -28.14
N GLN A 717 -11.01 32.93 -29.42
CA GLN A 717 -10.33 33.66 -30.50
C GLN A 717 -10.50 35.17 -30.38
N LYS A 718 -11.69 35.64 -29.99
CA LYS A 718 -11.97 37.06 -29.68
C LYS A 718 -11.03 37.58 -28.58
N SER A 719 -10.91 36.85 -27.47
CA SER A 719 -10.07 37.27 -26.34
C SER A 719 -8.57 37.11 -26.61
N ALA A 720 -8.16 36.11 -27.40
CA ALA A 720 -6.79 35.96 -27.90
C ALA A 720 -6.38 37.14 -28.82
N HIS A 721 -7.30 37.62 -29.68
CA HIS A 721 -7.08 38.86 -30.44
C HIS A 721 -6.97 40.08 -29.52
N GLY A 722 -7.78 40.14 -28.45
CA GLY A 722 -7.63 41.15 -27.39
C GLY A 722 -6.25 41.12 -26.71
N CYS A 723 -5.72 39.93 -26.41
CA CYS A 723 -4.37 39.75 -25.88
C CYS A 723 -3.30 40.23 -26.88
N HIS A 724 -3.45 39.95 -28.17
CA HIS A 724 -2.55 40.47 -29.21
C HIS A 724 -2.55 42.01 -29.24
N VAL A 725 -3.73 42.64 -29.25
CA VAL A 725 -3.88 44.10 -29.32
C VAL A 725 -3.39 44.81 -28.05
N ASN A 726 -3.63 44.24 -26.87
CA ASN A 726 -3.29 44.87 -25.59
C ASN A 726 -1.86 44.57 -25.09
N PHE A 727 -1.26 43.44 -25.50
CA PHE A 727 0.03 42.98 -24.98
C PHE A 727 1.09 42.68 -26.06
N GLY A 728 0.76 42.81 -27.35
CA GLY A 728 1.71 42.62 -28.46
C GLY A 728 2.12 41.17 -28.75
N ILE A 729 1.47 40.19 -28.11
CA ILE A 729 1.77 38.76 -28.28
C ILE A 729 1.45 38.34 -29.73
N HIS A 730 2.47 37.95 -30.50
CA HIS A 730 2.30 37.66 -31.93
C HIS A 730 1.33 36.50 -32.19
N LEU A 731 0.25 36.79 -32.91
CA LEU A 731 -0.53 35.77 -33.59
C LEU A 731 0.31 35.24 -34.77
N GLY A 732 0.42 33.91 -34.91
CA GLY A 732 0.98 33.32 -36.13
C GLY A 732 0.12 33.69 -37.34
N LYS A 733 0.73 33.80 -38.54
CA LYS A 733 0.02 34.16 -39.77
C LYS A 733 -0.97 33.06 -40.17
N GLN A 734 -2.21 33.16 -39.70
CA GLN A 734 -3.36 32.52 -40.32
C GLN A 734 -4.20 33.60 -41.02
N ASP A 735 -4.54 33.37 -42.28
CA ASP A 735 -5.36 34.30 -43.04
C ASP A 735 -6.76 34.41 -42.41
N ILE A 736 -7.18 35.62 -42.07
CA ILE A 736 -8.58 35.93 -41.79
C ILE A 736 -9.34 36.01 -43.13
N GLN A 737 -9.38 34.88 -43.86
CA GLN A 737 -10.37 34.70 -44.91
C GLN A 737 -11.73 34.59 -44.23
N SER A 738 -12.50 35.67 -44.30
CA SER A 738 -13.89 35.71 -43.86
C SER A 738 -14.66 34.57 -44.51
N ALA A 739 -15.05 33.56 -43.71
CA ALA A 739 -15.60 32.32 -44.22
C ALA A 739 -16.87 32.57 -45.05
N LYS A 740 -16.78 32.37 -46.38
CA LYS A 740 -17.95 32.29 -47.24
C LYS A 740 -18.76 31.08 -46.80
N ARG A 741 -19.96 31.32 -46.29
CA ARG A 741 -20.94 30.31 -45.85
C ARG A 741 -20.96 29.07 -46.75
N SER A 742 -20.37 27.98 -46.27
CA SER A 742 -20.85 26.64 -46.59
C SER A 742 -22.31 26.52 -46.10
N LYS A 743 -23.09 25.64 -46.72
CA LYS A 743 -24.52 25.43 -46.38
C LYS A 743 -24.73 24.01 -45.83
N SER A 744 -24.59 23.85 -44.51
CA SER A 744 -25.43 22.88 -43.79
C SER A 744 -26.87 23.41 -43.72
N LYS A 745 -27.85 22.53 -43.51
CA LYS A 745 -29.29 22.86 -43.60
C LYS A 745 -29.96 22.89 -42.22
N PHE A 746 -29.97 24.04 -41.54
CA PHE A 746 -31.04 24.37 -40.60
C PHE A 746 -31.46 25.83 -40.72
N SER A 747 -32.76 26.09 -40.55
CA SER A 747 -33.42 27.33 -40.99
C SER A 747 -33.71 28.29 -39.84
N ILE A 748 -32.67 28.77 -39.15
CA ILE A 748 -32.83 29.80 -38.11
C ILE A 748 -33.22 31.15 -38.75
N ARG A 749 -34.34 31.69 -38.28
CA ARG A 749 -35.07 32.83 -38.86
C ARG A 749 -34.45 34.15 -38.40
N LYS A 750 -33.67 34.81 -39.27
CA LYS A 750 -33.00 36.11 -38.99
C LYS A 750 -33.92 37.12 -38.30
N THR A 751 -33.61 37.47 -37.05
CA THR A 751 -34.03 38.74 -36.43
C THR A 751 -32.95 39.82 -36.63
N SER A 752 -33.32 41.09 -36.47
CA SER A 752 -32.71 42.17 -37.25
C SER A 752 -31.76 43.10 -36.49
N LYS A 753 -30.74 43.59 -37.21
CA LYS A 753 -30.04 44.89 -37.02
C LYS A 753 -29.27 45.09 -35.69
N SER A 754 -27.98 44.75 -35.71
CA SER A 754 -26.98 45.65 -35.10
C SER A 754 -26.53 46.68 -36.15
N ARG A 755 -26.27 47.93 -35.74
CA ARG A 755 -25.88 49.03 -36.64
C ARG A 755 -24.35 49.11 -36.75
N HIS A 756 -23.85 49.54 -37.92
CA HIS A 756 -22.50 50.09 -38.01
C HIS A 756 -22.35 51.25 -37.02
N VAL A 757 -21.31 51.21 -36.18
CA VAL A 757 -20.88 52.32 -35.34
C VAL A 757 -19.40 52.56 -35.62
N SER A 758 -19.02 53.79 -35.97
CA SER A 758 -17.66 54.13 -36.40
C SER A 758 -16.65 53.96 -35.26
N TRP A 759 -15.49 53.37 -35.57
CA TRP A 759 -14.43 53.09 -34.61
C TRP A 759 -13.60 54.35 -34.26
N LYS A 760 -14.17 55.24 -33.45
CA LYS A 760 -13.45 56.31 -32.73
C LYS A 760 -14.12 56.56 -31.36
N LYS A 761 -13.51 56.08 -30.28
CA LYS A 761 -13.83 56.43 -28.88
C LYS A 761 -12.68 56.05 -27.92
N SER A 762 -12.75 56.56 -26.69
CA SER A 762 -11.63 56.70 -25.75
C SER A 762 -11.12 55.39 -25.12
N SER A 763 -9.82 55.38 -24.78
CA SER A 763 -9.07 54.22 -24.26
C SER A 763 -9.67 53.56 -23.01
N LYS A 764 -10.22 54.35 -22.06
CA LYS A 764 -10.84 53.79 -20.84
C LYS A 764 -12.02 52.84 -21.13
N ALA A 765 -12.79 53.09 -22.20
CA ALA A 765 -13.92 52.24 -22.58
C ALA A 765 -13.50 50.95 -23.34
N VAL A 766 -12.27 50.91 -23.87
CA VAL A 766 -11.72 49.70 -24.51
C VAL A 766 -11.22 48.71 -23.46
N LYS A 767 -10.62 49.21 -22.36
CA LYS A 767 -10.04 48.38 -21.30
C LYS A 767 -11.09 47.50 -20.61
N HIS A 768 -12.14 48.11 -20.06
CA HIS A 768 -13.22 47.41 -19.33
C HIS A 768 -13.86 46.26 -20.15
N ARG A 769 -13.96 46.46 -21.47
CA ARG A 769 -14.52 45.48 -22.40
C ARG A 769 -13.61 44.26 -22.60
N PHE A 770 -12.30 44.46 -22.59
CA PHE A 770 -11.34 43.35 -22.65
C PHE A 770 -11.32 42.56 -21.33
N ASP A 771 -11.45 43.24 -20.20
CA ASP A 771 -11.45 42.59 -18.88
C ASP A 771 -12.67 41.64 -18.75
N GLU A 772 -13.85 42.05 -19.24
CA GLU A 772 -15.05 41.20 -19.38
C GLU A 772 -14.85 40.03 -20.36
N ASP A 773 -14.27 40.29 -21.54
CA ASP A 773 -13.99 39.27 -22.56
C ASP A 773 -12.95 38.23 -22.09
N TYR A 774 -11.98 38.65 -21.28
CA TYR A 774 -11.00 37.75 -20.64
C TYR A 774 -11.63 36.92 -19.52
N ALA A 775 -12.55 37.48 -18.74
CA ALA A 775 -13.29 36.72 -17.72
C ALA A 775 -14.13 35.59 -18.35
N ILE A 776 -14.85 35.89 -19.45
CA ILE A 776 -15.59 34.86 -20.22
C ILE A 776 -14.64 33.81 -20.79
N ALA A 777 -13.52 34.22 -21.40
CA ALA A 777 -12.52 33.28 -21.93
C ALA A 777 -11.87 32.41 -20.84
N SER A 778 -11.68 32.94 -19.63
CA SER A 778 -11.20 32.18 -18.46
C SER A 778 -12.20 31.10 -18.06
N GLY A 779 -13.49 31.43 -18.04
CA GLY A 779 -14.55 30.47 -17.77
C GLY A 779 -14.71 29.40 -18.84
N ILE A 780 -14.55 29.76 -20.12
CA ILE A 780 -14.54 28.80 -21.24
C ILE A 780 -13.31 27.88 -21.18
N ALA A 781 -12.14 28.39 -20.78
CA ALA A 781 -10.96 27.55 -20.55
C ALA A 781 -11.21 26.53 -19.43
N TRP A 782 -11.84 26.95 -18.31
CA TRP A 782 -12.28 26.01 -17.27
C TRP A 782 -13.23 24.94 -17.84
N GLN A 783 -14.20 25.32 -18.68
CA GLN A 783 -15.13 24.37 -19.31
C GLN A 783 -14.42 23.35 -20.21
N ILE A 784 -13.45 23.78 -21.04
CA ILE A 784 -12.66 22.86 -21.87
C ILE A 784 -11.87 21.88 -20.98
N LYS A 785 -11.27 22.36 -19.89
CA LYS A 785 -10.56 21.51 -18.94
C LYS A 785 -11.47 20.47 -18.28
N ASP A 786 -12.70 20.84 -17.95
CA ASP A 786 -13.69 19.95 -17.33
C ASP A 786 -14.24 18.91 -18.32
N LEU A 787 -14.54 19.33 -19.56
CA LEU A 787 -14.97 18.46 -20.66
C LEU A 787 -13.92 17.39 -21.03
N LEU A 788 -12.63 17.68 -20.87
CA LEU A 788 -11.55 16.70 -21.10
C LEU A 788 -11.48 15.57 -20.06
N LEU A 789 -12.18 15.70 -18.91
CA LEU A 789 -12.19 14.68 -17.85
C LEU A 789 -13.07 13.46 -18.20
N SER A 790 -14.11 13.64 -19.02
CA SER A 790 -14.98 12.55 -19.49
C SER A 790 -14.55 12.06 -20.86
N GLU A 791 -14.49 10.74 -21.05
CA GLU A 791 -13.98 10.13 -22.29
C GLU A 791 -14.80 10.51 -23.53
N THR A 792 -16.13 10.62 -23.40
CA THR A 792 -17.04 10.92 -24.51
C THR A 792 -16.85 12.35 -25.05
N THR A 793 -16.85 13.33 -24.15
CA THR A 793 -16.60 14.74 -24.49
C THR A 793 -15.14 14.99 -24.87
N ARG A 794 -14.19 14.26 -24.29
CA ARG A 794 -12.78 14.31 -24.70
C ARG A 794 -12.62 13.88 -26.16
N LYS A 795 -13.24 12.77 -26.58
CA LYS A 795 -13.22 12.32 -27.99
C LYS A 795 -13.84 13.39 -28.89
N ALA A 796 -15.04 13.88 -28.56
CA ALA A 796 -15.69 14.95 -29.32
C ALA A 796 -14.85 16.24 -29.46
N ILE A 797 -14.07 16.65 -28.44
CA ILE A 797 -13.11 17.76 -28.57
C ILE A 797 -11.99 17.45 -29.57
N LEU A 798 -11.45 16.24 -29.54
CA LEU A 798 -10.30 15.83 -30.33
C LEU A 798 -10.64 15.50 -31.80
N ASP A 799 -11.89 15.09 -32.06
CA ASP A 799 -12.43 14.82 -33.40
C ASP A 799 -12.95 16.10 -34.11
N SER A 800 -13.18 17.20 -33.39
CA SER A 800 -13.84 18.41 -33.91
C SER A 800 -12.93 19.34 -34.74
N GLU A 801 -13.46 19.91 -35.83
CA GLU A 801 -12.71 20.79 -36.75
C GLU A 801 -12.21 22.10 -36.11
N PHE A 802 -12.71 22.46 -34.93
CA PHE A 802 -12.31 23.66 -34.19
C PHE A 802 -11.10 23.45 -33.25
N LEU A 803 -10.59 22.22 -33.11
CA LEU A 803 -9.50 21.87 -32.18
C LEU A 803 -8.25 22.74 -32.33
N GLU A 804 -7.74 22.93 -33.56
CA GLU A 804 -6.53 23.74 -33.79
C GLU A 804 -6.75 25.21 -33.38
N ARG A 805 -7.94 25.75 -33.67
CA ARG A 805 -8.32 27.12 -33.29
C ARG A 805 -8.43 27.27 -31.77
N ALA A 806 -8.95 26.25 -31.08
CA ALA A 806 -9.01 26.18 -29.63
C ALA A 806 -7.59 26.20 -29.01
N TYR A 807 -6.70 25.32 -29.51
CA TYR A 807 -5.32 25.20 -29.07
C TYR A 807 -4.54 26.52 -29.26
N LEU A 808 -4.62 27.14 -30.45
CA LEU A 808 -3.92 28.39 -30.75
C LEU A 808 -4.46 29.58 -29.93
N ALA A 809 -5.77 29.67 -29.70
CA ALA A 809 -6.34 30.70 -28.84
C ALA A 809 -5.93 30.53 -27.36
N LEU A 810 -6.01 29.30 -26.84
CA LEU A 810 -5.57 28.96 -25.48
C LEU A 810 -4.08 29.23 -25.27
N LYS A 811 -3.22 28.95 -26.27
CA LYS A 811 -1.79 29.27 -26.24
C LYS A 811 -1.53 30.76 -26.00
N VAL A 812 -2.19 31.63 -26.77
CA VAL A 812 -2.02 33.09 -26.69
C VAL A 812 -2.58 33.66 -25.39
N ILE A 813 -3.75 33.18 -24.95
CA ILE A 813 -4.33 33.59 -23.67
C ILE A 813 -3.45 33.11 -22.50
N SER A 814 -2.86 31.92 -22.58
CA SER A 814 -1.93 31.39 -21.56
C SER A 814 -0.65 32.21 -21.46
N GLU A 815 -0.04 32.62 -22.59
CA GLU A 815 1.12 33.51 -22.56
C GLU A 815 0.77 34.87 -21.94
N ALA A 816 -0.37 35.47 -22.31
CA ALA A 816 -0.85 36.71 -21.69
C ALA A 816 -1.05 36.56 -20.18
N SER A 817 -1.68 35.46 -19.77
CA SER A 817 -1.97 35.15 -18.37
C SER A 817 -0.69 35.03 -17.57
N ILE A 818 0.29 34.24 -18.03
CA ILE A 818 1.58 34.03 -17.35
C ILE A 818 2.38 35.34 -17.32
N VAL A 819 2.68 35.95 -18.48
CA VAL A 819 3.60 37.10 -18.58
C VAL A 819 3.08 38.36 -17.89
N HIS A 820 1.75 38.49 -17.71
CA HIS A 820 1.13 39.67 -17.10
C HIS A 820 0.43 39.42 -15.75
N ALA A 821 0.50 38.21 -15.17
CA ALA A 821 -0.11 37.89 -13.87
C ALA A 821 0.32 38.86 -12.73
N MET A 822 1.60 39.25 -12.67
CA MET A 822 2.06 40.22 -11.67
C MET A 822 1.57 41.67 -11.90
N LYS A 823 0.89 41.95 -13.02
CA LYS A 823 0.47 43.29 -13.47
C LYS A 823 -1.04 43.52 -13.44
N PHE A 824 -1.86 42.46 -13.48
CA PHE A 824 -3.32 42.56 -13.45
C PHE A 824 -3.93 41.45 -12.59
N ASP A 825 -4.81 41.81 -11.67
CA ASP A 825 -5.29 40.90 -10.61
C ASP A 825 -6.24 39.81 -11.14
N TYR A 826 -6.98 40.09 -12.23
CA TYR A 826 -7.92 39.16 -12.86
C TYR A 826 -7.28 37.98 -13.62
N MET A 827 -5.96 38.00 -13.83
CA MET A 827 -5.24 36.98 -14.58
C MET A 827 -5.15 35.68 -13.77
N ASN A 828 -5.84 34.64 -14.22
CA ASN A 828 -6.04 33.40 -13.45
C ASN A 828 -5.56 32.15 -14.21
N ALA A 829 -5.34 31.05 -13.48
CA ALA A 829 -4.71 29.84 -14.01
C ALA A 829 -5.59 28.93 -14.90
N SER A 830 -6.82 29.34 -15.23
CA SER A 830 -7.77 28.52 -16.00
C SER A 830 -7.32 28.30 -17.44
N SER A 831 -6.83 29.36 -18.10
CA SER A 831 -6.26 29.33 -19.45
C SER A 831 -5.09 28.35 -19.56
N VAL A 832 -4.09 28.53 -18.69
CA VAL A 832 -2.89 27.68 -18.58
C VAL A 832 -3.28 26.22 -18.32
N SER A 833 -4.22 25.99 -17.40
CA SER A 833 -4.71 24.64 -17.07
C SER A 833 -5.43 23.94 -18.23
N ALA A 834 -6.12 24.69 -19.09
CA ALA A 834 -6.83 24.14 -20.23
C ALA A 834 -5.87 23.84 -21.39
N TYR A 835 -4.93 24.76 -21.66
CA TYR A 835 -3.88 24.59 -22.67
C TYR A 835 -3.00 23.37 -22.39
N THR A 836 -2.60 23.15 -21.14
CA THR A 836 -1.81 21.96 -20.76
C THR A 836 -2.61 20.66 -20.81
N ALA A 837 -3.84 20.64 -20.31
CA ALA A 837 -4.71 19.46 -20.39
C ALA A 837 -5.02 19.06 -21.83
N LEU A 838 -5.34 20.03 -22.69
CA LEU A 838 -5.59 19.81 -24.12
C LEU A 838 -4.33 19.30 -24.83
N THR A 839 -3.17 19.91 -24.57
CA THR A 839 -1.87 19.45 -25.11
C THR A 839 -1.59 17.98 -24.75
N LEU A 840 -1.78 17.61 -23.49
CA LEU A 840 -1.50 16.26 -23.01
C LEU A 840 -2.39 15.24 -23.72
N HIS A 841 -3.68 15.51 -23.88
CA HIS A 841 -4.59 14.62 -24.60
C HIS A 841 -4.34 14.57 -26.11
N MET A 842 -4.04 15.69 -26.77
CA MET A 842 -3.64 15.70 -28.18
C MET A 842 -2.34 14.91 -28.43
N SER A 843 -1.41 14.93 -27.47
CA SER A 843 -0.14 14.21 -27.56
C SER A 843 -0.31 12.69 -27.35
N LEU A 844 -1.22 12.26 -26.47
CA LEU A 844 -1.54 10.84 -26.28
C LEU A 844 -2.19 10.21 -27.53
N GLU A 845 -3.07 10.95 -28.22
CA GLU A 845 -3.71 10.50 -29.47
C GLU A 845 -2.85 10.78 -30.73
N ASN A 846 -1.58 11.19 -30.56
CA ASN A 846 -0.62 11.46 -31.65
C ASN A 846 -1.07 12.49 -32.72
N ILE A 847 -1.94 13.43 -32.35
CA ILE A 847 -2.42 14.49 -33.25
C ILE A 847 -1.27 15.43 -33.58
N ASN A 848 -1.08 15.77 -34.86
CA ASN A 848 -0.04 16.68 -35.34
C ASN A 848 -0.64 17.93 -36.00
N ILE A 849 -0.27 19.12 -35.49
CA ILE A 849 -0.64 20.41 -36.10
C ILE A 849 0.33 20.75 -37.23
N ASN A 850 -0.19 20.96 -38.45
CA ASN A 850 0.59 21.16 -39.68
C ASN A 850 1.25 22.56 -39.82
N GLY A 851 1.74 23.15 -38.72
CA GLY A 851 2.39 24.47 -38.71
C GLY A 851 3.91 24.45 -38.99
N SER A 852 4.59 23.30 -38.80
CA SER A 852 6.06 23.23 -38.81
C SER A 852 6.66 23.11 -40.22
N LYS A 853 6.58 24.20 -41.00
CA LYS A 853 7.34 24.35 -42.27
C LYS A 853 8.00 25.71 -42.51
N ASN A 854 7.60 26.78 -41.82
CA ASN A 854 8.21 28.11 -41.98
C ASN A 854 8.40 28.81 -40.62
N LEU A 855 9.60 28.73 -40.06
CA LEU A 855 10.13 29.75 -39.16
C LEU A 855 11.65 29.83 -39.36
N ASP A 856 12.17 31.03 -39.58
CA ASP A 856 13.46 31.22 -40.25
C ASP A 856 14.68 30.85 -39.40
N SER A 857 15.68 30.26 -40.05
CA SER A 857 17.01 30.05 -39.50
C SER A 857 17.80 31.36 -39.44
N ASN A 858 18.10 31.87 -38.23
CA ASN A 858 19.26 32.73 -37.98
C ASN A 858 19.56 32.87 -36.49
N ASN A 859 20.86 32.79 -36.13
CA ASN A 859 21.48 33.07 -34.83
C ASN A 859 20.97 32.19 -33.65
N LEU A 860 21.78 31.34 -33.01
CA LEU A 860 23.20 31.52 -32.64
C LEU A 860 24.00 30.20 -32.73
N PHE A 861 25.32 30.28 -32.85
CA PHE A 861 26.23 29.12 -32.95
C PHE A 861 26.48 28.40 -31.61
N CYS A 862 26.54 27.07 -31.66
CA CYS A 862 27.41 26.21 -30.85
C CYS A 862 27.64 24.89 -31.61
N PRO A 863 28.89 24.48 -31.92
CA PRO A 863 29.18 23.19 -32.54
C PRO A 863 29.50 22.12 -31.48
N ASP A 864 28.89 20.94 -31.57
CA ASP A 864 29.59 19.66 -31.85
C ASP A 864 28.72 18.41 -31.57
N SER A 865 29.17 17.28 -32.12
CA SER A 865 28.62 15.92 -32.03
C SER A 865 27.28 15.67 -32.77
N ALA A 866 27.08 14.42 -33.19
CA ALA A 866 26.07 14.06 -34.19
C ALA A 866 24.89 13.29 -33.60
N CYS A 867 23.67 13.79 -33.85
CA CYS A 867 22.47 12.97 -33.93
C CYS A 867 21.44 13.63 -34.85
N SER A 868 20.66 12.83 -35.59
CA SER A 868 19.56 13.34 -36.42
C SER A 868 18.42 13.85 -35.54
N SER A 869 18.08 15.13 -35.65
CA SER A 869 17.07 15.76 -34.78
C SER A 869 15.69 15.10 -34.93
N PRO A 870 15.09 14.57 -33.84
CA PRO A 870 13.74 14.05 -33.89
C PRO A 870 12.72 15.17 -34.16
N GLN A 871 11.64 14.83 -34.85
CA GLN A 871 10.55 15.74 -35.14
C GLN A 871 9.80 16.10 -33.84
N LYS A 872 9.97 17.34 -33.35
CA LYS A 872 9.37 17.82 -32.09
C LYS A 872 7.86 17.54 -32.04
N THR A 873 7.41 16.97 -30.94
CA THR A 873 5.99 16.73 -30.65
C THR A 873 5.27 18.03 -30.26
N ILE A 874 3.94 18.00 -30.20
CA ILE A 874 3.15 19.11 -29.64
C ILE A 874 3.52 19.33 -28.15
N SER A 875 3.78 18.26 -27.41
CA SER A 875 4.25 18.32 -26.02
C SER A 875 5.56 19.11 -25.89
N ASP A 876 6.58 18.80 -26.70
CA ASP A 876 7.87 19.53 -26.71
C ASP A 876 7.68 21.02 -27.03
N LEU A 877 6.83 21.34 -28.01
CA LEU A 877 6.54 22.72 -28.42
C LEU A 877 5.77 23.50 -27.35
N THR A 878 4.86 22.86 -26.62
CA THR A 878 4.15 23.46 -25.49
C THR A 878 5.07 23.60 -24.27
N ILE A 879 5.96 22.65 -23.99
CA ILE A 879 6.96 22.75 -22.91
C ILE A 879 7.92 23.91 -23.18
N ASP A 880 8.53 23.98 -24.37
CA ASP A 880 9.41 25.11 -24.73
C ASP A 880 8.67 26.46 -24.64
N HIS A 881 7.40 26.52 -25.06
CA HIS A 881 6.59 27.74 -24.97
C HIS A 881 6.29 28.15 -23.52
N LEU A 882 5.81 27.21 -22.69
CA LEU A 882 5.47 27.50 -21.30
C LEU A 882 6.71 27.84 -20.47
N LEU A 883 7.81 27.09 -20.64
CA LEU A 883 9.07 27.39 -19.95
C LEU A 883 9.66 28.73 -20.40
N HIS A 884 9.51 29.12 -21.66
CA HIS A 884 9.87 30.47 -22.10
C HIS A 884 8.99 31.55 -21.45
N CYS A 885 7.68 31.30 -21.30
CA CYS A 885 6.77 32.24 -20.64
C CYS A 885 7.03 32.37 -19.13
N THR A 886 7.28 31.27 -18.41
CA THR A 886 7.54 31.31 -16.96
C THR A 886 8.89 31.95 -16.63
N ASN A 887 9.93 31.70 -17.44
CA ASN A 887 11.23 32.36 -17.29
C ASN A 887 11.15 33.90 -17.37
N LYS A 888 10.17 34.47 -18.10
CA LYS A 888 9.91 35.92 -18.11
C LYS A 888 9.41 36.45 -16.75
N ILE A 889 8.68 35.65 -15.98
CA ILE A 889 8.30 36.01 -14.59
C ILE A 889 9.51 35.86 -13.67
N LEU A 890 10.15 34.69 -13.69
CA LEU A 890 11.17 34.32 -12.70
C LEU A 890 12.32 35.33 -12.70
N ARG A 891 12.88 35.66 -13.88
CA ARG A 891 13.96 36.66 -14.03
C ARG A 891 13.56 38.11 -13.79
N ALA A 892 12.25 38.44 -13.84
CA ALA A 892 11.78 39.79 -13.50
C ALA A 892 11.88 40.10 -11.99
N SER A 893 12.15 39.08 -11.16
CA SER A 893 12.41 39.22 -9.72
C SER A 893 13.76 39.88 -9.43
N ASP A 894 14.78 39.56 -10.23
CA ASP A 894 16.19 39.77 -9.87
C ASP A 894 16.71 41.16 -10.24
N TYR A 895 16.14 41.76 -11.29
CA TYR A 895 16.49 43.10 -11.78
C TYR A 895 16.34 44.23 -10.74
N LYS A 896 15.70 43.97 -9.60
CA LYS A 896 15.63 44.93 -8.47
C LYS A 896 16.90 44.97 -7.59
N LYS A 897 17.93 44.17 -7.86
CA LYS A 897 19.21 44.18 -7.11
C LYS A 897 20.37 44.90 -7.78
N SER A 898 20.33 45.22 -9.07
CA SER A 898 21.51 45.69 -9.84
C SER A 898 21.53 47.16 -10.27
N GLU A 899 20.48 47.96 -10.05
CA GLU A 899 20.44 49.39 -10.44
C GLU A 899 21.24 50.29 -9.47
N LYS A 900 22.56 50.06 -9.41
CA LYS A 900 23.52 50.94 -8.73
C LYS A 900 24.92 50.95 -9.38
N LEU A 901 25.02 50.93 -10.71
CA LEU A 901 26.17 51.47 -11.47
C LEU A 901 25.84 51.56 -12.98
N HIS A 902 26.50 52.49 -13.68
CA HIS A 902 26.45 52.74 -15.13
C HIS A 902 25.06 52.98 -15.77
N SER A 903 24.65 54.24 -15.76
CA SER A 903 23.78 54.82 -16.78
C SER A 903 24.52 54.94 -18.12
N GLU A 904 23.97 54.40 -19.20
CA GLU A 904 24.16 55.00 -20.54
C GLU A 904 23.00 54.67 -21.49
N SER A 905 22.97 55.36 -22.64
CA SER A 905 21.74 55.67 -23.37
C SER A 905 21.16 54.54 -24.23
N LEU A 906 19.82 54.54 -24.37
CA LEU A 906 19.18 54.88 -25.66
C LEU A 906 17.72 55.36 -25.45
N HIS A 907 17.19 56.18 -26.37
CA HIS A 907 15.90 56.87 -26.23
C HIS A 907 14.71 56.12 -26.86
N GLY A 908 13.51 56.30 -26.31
CA GLY A 908 12.29 55.59 -26.73
C GLY A 908 10.94 56.27 -26.44
N ASN A 909 10.91 57.60 -26.31
CA ASN A 909 9.73 58.48 -26.12
C ASN A 909 8.83 58.29 -24.87
N ARG A 910 8.60 59.40 -24.17
CA ARG A 910 7.63 59.54 -23.06
C ARG A 910 6.25 59.93 -23.57
N MET A 911 5.21 59.61 -22.80
CA MET A 911 4.06 60.51 -22.63
C MET A 911 3.68 60.65 -21.16
N ALA A 912 3.76 61.89 -20.67
CA ALA A 912 3.09 62.43 -19.48
C ALA A 912 2.24 63.62 -19.98
N THR A 913 1.41 64.32 -19.19
CA THR A 913 0.98 64.20 -17.77
C THR A 913 -0.55 63.89 -17.74
N ASP A 914 -1.45 64.20 -16.80
CA ASP A 914 -1.55 64.86 -15.46
C ASP A 914 -2.91 64.37 -14.85
N SER A 915 -3.31 64.54 -13.58
CA SER A 915 -2.76 65.02 -12.29
C SER A 915 -3.52 64.23 -11.16
N GLY A 916 -3.54 64.50 -9.84
CA GLY A 916 -2.88 65.46 -8.95
C GLY A 916 -3.81 65.88 -7.78
N GLN A 917 -3.42 65.53 -6.52
CA GLN A 917 -4.18 65.74 -5.24
C GLN A 917 -5.49 64.91 -5.13
N ASP A 918 -5.91 64.36 -3.97
CA ASP A 918 -5.68 64.78 -2.58
C ASP A 918 -5.52 63.61 -1.54
N SER A 919 -5.13 63.99 -0.31
CA SER A 919 -5.27 63.34 1.01
C SER A 919 -5.27 61.80 1.20
N ASN A 920 -4.27 61.33 1.96
CA ASN A 920 -4.21 60.14 2.84
C ASN A 920 -5.48 59.28 3.01
N GLU A 921 -5.68 58.30 2.13
CA GLU A 921 -6.27 57.00 2.45
C GLU A 921 -5.73 55.94 1.46
N HIS A 922 -5.96 54.65 1.73
CA HIS A 922 -5.44 53.48 0.99
C HIS A 922 -3.92 53.19 1.06
N GLN A 923 -3.54 52.28 1.96
CA GLN A 923 -2.37 51.39 1.77
C GLN A 923 -2.77 49.90 1.76
N THR A 924 -3.76 49.51 2.58
CA THR A 924 -4.30 48.15 2.67
C THR A 924 -4.82 47.57 1.35
N GLY A 925 -5.46 48.40 0.50
CA GLY A 925 -6.00 47.96 -0.79
C GLY A 925 -4.95 47.49 -1.79
N THR A 926 -3.73 48.05 -1.74
CA THR A 926 -2.62 47.69 -2.63
C THR A 926 -1.97 46.35 -2.29
N ASP A 927 -2.01 45.92 -1.02
CA ASP A 927 -1.37 44.68 -0.58
C ASP A 927 -2.24 43.44 -0.81
N LEU A 928 -3.56 43.53 -0.61
CA LEU A 928 -4.48 42.42 -0.92
C LEU A 928 -4.41 42.02 -2.41
N ALA A 929 -4.40 43.01 -3.31
CA ALA A 929 -4.26 42.81 -4.76
C ALA A 929 -2.90 42.17 -5.14
N LYS A 930 -1.83 42.51 -4.40
CA LYS A 930 -0.48 41.93 -4.56
C LYS A 930 -0.42 40.48 -4.03
N GLN A 931 -1.15 40.16 -2.96
CA GLN A 931 -1.31 38.81 -2.42
C GLN A 931 -2.11 37.91 -3.39
N GLU A 932 -3.21 38.42 -3.96
CA GLU A 932 -4.03 37.68 -4.93
C GLU A 932 -3.25 37.36 -6.21
N ARG A 933 -2.51 38.33 -6.77
CA ARG A 933 -1.58 38.09 -7.89
C ARG A 933 -0.53 37.03 -7.58
N MET A 934 0.05 37.02 -6.38
CA MET A 934 0.99 35.98 -5.97
C MET A 934 0.32 34.60 -5.94
N SER A 935 -0.89 34.49 -5.38
CA SER A 935 -1.68 33.25 -5.38
C SER A 935 -1.95 32.76 -6.81
N ASN A 936 -2.37 33.66 -7.71
CA ASN A 936 -2.62 33.32 -9.11
C ASN A 936 -1.35 32.91 -9.88
N VAL A 937 -0.20 33.55 -9.63
CA VAL A 937 1.10 33.12 -10.16
C VAL A 937 1.48 31.74 -9.65
N VAL A 938 1.37 31.47 -8.34
CA VAL A 938 1.66 30.14 -7.78
C VAL A 938 0.74 29.07 -8.40
N LYS A 939 -0.56 29.34 -8.56
CA LYS A 939 -1.51 28.46 -9.27
C LYS A 939 -1.09 28.18 -10.72
N MET A 940 -0.67 29.20 -11.48
CA MET A 940 -0.18 29.04 -12.85
C MET A 940 1.10 28.19 -12.91
N LEU A 941 2.09 28.49 -12.07
CA LEU A 941 3.37 27.78 -12.06
C LEU A 941 3.21 26.33 -11.57
N THR A 942 2.31 26.07 -10.61
CA THR A 942 1.90 24.70 -10.21
C THR A 942 1.29 23.94 -11.40
N ALA A 943 0.46 24.61 -12.23
CA ALA A 943 -0.16 23.98 -13.39
C ALA A 943 0.85 23.69 -14.52
N VAL A 944 1.86 24.54 -14.71
CA VAL A 944 2.99 24.28 -15.62
C VAL A 944 3.86 23.13 -15.10
N LEU A 945 4.22 23.13 -13.81
CA LEU A 945 4.99 22.06 -13.17
C LEU A 945 4.28 20.71 -13.26
N LYS A 946 2.96 20.67 -12.98
CA LYS A 946 2.16 19.46 -13.16
C LYS A 946 2.31 18.93 -14.59
N PHE A 947 2.13 19.79 -15.59
CA PHE A 947 2.15 19.39 -17.00
C PHE A 947 3.52 18.89 -17.44
N THR A 948 4.61 19.60 -17.11
CA THR A 948 5.96 19.16 -17.48
C THR A 948 6.31 17.82 -16.84
N VAL A 949 5.94 17.62 -15.57
CA VAL A 949 6.19 16.35 -14.87
C VAL A 949 5.31 15.23 -15.40
N ASP A 950 4.02 15.45 -15.61
CA ASP A 950 3.12 14.42 -16.16
C ASP A 950 3.57 14.00 -17.57
N ALA A 951 3.91 14.95 -18.45
CA ALA A 951 4.44 14.67 -19.79
C ALA A 951 5.76 13.88 -19.76
N ASN A 952 6.70 14.22 -18.87
CA ASN A 952 7.93 13.44 -18.66
C ASN A 952 7.60 12.02 -18.15
N THR A 953 6.67 11.87 -17.20
CA THR A 953 6.31 10.55 -16.65
C THR A 953 5.57 9.64 -17.64
N MET A 954 5.01 10.22 -18.71
CA MET A 954 4.40 9.50 -19.83
C MET A 954 5.36 9.31 -21.02
N ASN A 955 6.64 9.70 -20.88
CA ASN A 955 7.66 9.72 -21.94
C ASN A 955 7.27 10.54 -23.20
N LEU A 956 6.39 11.53 -23.04
CA LEU A 956 5.89 12.37 -24.15
C LEU A 956 6.85 13.52 -24.54
N ALA A 957 7.92 13.75 -23.77
CA ALA A 957 8.91 14.81 -24.01
C ALA A 957 10.29 14.49 -23.38
N PRO A 958 10.94 13.37 -23.75
CA PRO A 958 12.14 12.87 -23.06
C PRO A 958 13.33 13.85 -23.10
N CYS A 959 13.43 14.68 -24.14
CA CYS A 959 14.54 15.62 -24.33
C CYS A 959 14.52 16.85 -23.41
N HIS A 960 13.55 16.96 -22.49
CA HIS A 960 13.32 18.18 -21.69
C HIS A 960 13.64 18.06 -20.18
N GLN A 961 14.10 16.90 -19.69
CA GLN A 961 14.32 16.65 -18.25
C GLN A 961 15.15 17.74 -17.54
N GLU A 962 16.30 18.12 -18.09
CA GLU A 962 17.18 19.16 -17.53
C GLU A 962 16.48 20.54 -17.46
N ARG A 963 15.76 20.92 -18.52
CA ARG A 963 14.98 22.18 -18.55
C ARG A 963 13.84 22.15 -17.52
N CYS A 964 13.24 20.99 -17.28
CA CYS A 964 12.21 20.81 -16.27
C CYS A 964 12.78 20.86 -14.84
N LEU A 965 13.96 20.27 -14.59
CA LEU A 965 14.69 20.42 -13.33
C LEU A 965 15.02 21.89 -13.04
N ASN A 966 15.67 22.56 -13.99
CA ASN A 966 16.03 23.98 -13.86
C ASN A 966 14.81 24.88 -13.63
N PHE A 967 13.71 24.67 -14.36
CA PHE A 967 12.45 25.38 -14.09
C PHE A 967 11.90 25.10 -12.69
N THR A 968 11.92 23.84 -12.23
CA THR A 968 11.39 23.46 -10.91
C THR A 968 12.23 24.09 -9.79
N MET A 969 13.55 24.07 -9.92
CA MET A 969 14.49 24.73 -9.00
C MET A 969 14.21 26.24 -8.93
N GLU A 970 14.18 26.95 -10.06
CA GLU A 970 13.95 28.41 -10.07
C GLU A 970 12.54 28.78 -9.60
N TYR A 971 11.54 27.93 -9.83
CA TYR A 971 10.19 28.08 -9.28
C TYR A 971 10.16 27.92 -7.75
N LEU A 972 10.87 26.93 -7.18
CA LEU A 972 10.96 26.76 -5.74
C LEU A 972 11.74 27.90 -5.08
N LYS A 973 12.89 28.30 -5.64
CA LYS A 973 13.63 29.50 -5.20
C LYS A 973 12.74 30.75 -5.21
N PHE A 974 11.94 30.92 -6.27
CA PHE A 974 10.98 32.02 -6.37
C PHE A 974 9.89 31.94 -5.28
N ILE A 975 9.34 30.76 -4.98
CA ILE A 975 8.42 30.58 -3.85
C ILE A 975 9.12 30.95 -2.53
N ASN A 976 10.25 30.31 -2.23
CA ASN A 976 10.99 30.46 -0.97
C ASN A 976 11.38 31.93 -0.73
N MET A 977 11.87 32.62 -1.76
CA MET A 977 12.17 34.06 -1.71
C MET A 977 10.92 34.92 -1.47
N ASN A 978 9.78 34.61 -2.07
CA ASN A 978 8.58 35.43 -1.89
C ASN A 978 7.90 35.17 -0.55
N LEU A 979 7.81 33.92 -0.11
CA LEU A 979 7.33 33.55 1.24
C LEU A 979 8.10 34.32 2.33
N ARG A 980 9.44 34.31 2.28
CA ARG A 980 10.31 35.06 3.20
C ARG A 980 10.23 36.59 3.07
N LYS A 981 9.65 37.13 1.98
CA LYS A 981 9.38 38.57 1.84
C LYS A 981 8.06 38.99 2.46
N TYR A 982 7.08 38.10 2.59
CA TYR A 982 5.81 38.43 3.24
C TYR A 982 5.91 38.40 4.78
N SER A 983 6.76 37.53 5.34
CA SER A 983 6.99 37.46 6.79
C SER A 983 7.57 38.75 7.38
N ILE A 984 8.52 39.37 6.68
CA ILE A 984 9.19 40.62 7.07
C ILE A 984 8.24 41.84 7.03
N CYS A 985 7.05 41.72 6.43
CA CYS A 985 6.12 42.84 6.24
C CYS A 985 4.82 42.77 7.08
N GLU A 986 4.66 41.77 7.96
CA GLU A 986 3.45 41.57 8.80
C GLU A 986 2.12 41.52 7.99
N GLN A 987 2.17 41.13 6.72
CA GLN A 987 1.00 41.10 5.83
C GLN A 987 0.21 39.80 6.00
N HIS A 988 -0.81 39.81 6.86
CA HIS A 988 -1.72 38.68 7.06
C HIS A 988 -2.53 38.35 5.80
N PHE A 989 -2.43 37.10 5.34
CA PHE A 989 -3.29 36.54 4.30
C PHE A 989 -4.72 36.31 4.82
N THR A 990 -5.69 36.33 3.90
CA THR A 990 -7.04 35.80 4.14
C THR A 990 -7.00 34.28 4.35
N GLU A 991 -7.83 33.77 5.28
CA GLU A 991 -7.83 32.35 5.69
C GLU A 991 -8.11 31.38 4.51
N GLU A 992 -8.97 31.79 3.57
CA GLU A 992 -9.26 31.04 2.35
C GLU A 992 -8.08 31.06 1.36
N GLY A 993 -7.41 32.21 1.21
CA GLY A 993 -6.21 32.35 0.39
C GLY A 993 -5.03 31.51 0.91
N LEU A 994 -4.90 31.36 2.23
CA LEU A 994 -3.93 30.44 2.85
C LEU A 994 -4.23 28.98 2.52
N LYS A 995 -5.50 28.57 2.58
CA LYS A 995 -5.92 27.20 2.26
C LYS A 995 -5.62 26.86 0.80
N GLU A 996 -5.96 27.74 -0.14
CA GLU A 996 -5.63 27.56 -1.55
C GLU A 996 -4.12 27.53 -1.80
N MET A 997 -3.36 28.47 -1.21
CA MET A 997 -1.90 28.52 -1.38
C MET A 997 -1.24 27.26 -0.82
N CYS A 998 -1.63 26.79 0.37
CA CYS A 998 -1.13 25.55 0.95
C CYS A 998 -1.42 24.33 0.07
N LEU A 999 -2.61 24.23 -0.54
CA LEU A 999 -2.93 23.17 -1.51
C LEU A 999 -2.04 23.23 -2.77
N CYS A 1000 -1.72 24.43 -3.25
CA CYS A 1000 -0.80 24.60 -4.38
C CYS A 1000 0.63 24.19 -3.99
N LEU A 1001 1.14 24.63 -2.84
CA LEU A 1001 2.47 24.25 -2.33
C LEU A 1001 2.59 22.74 -2.11
N LYS A 1002 1.56 22.11 -1.50
CA LYS A 1002 1.48 20.64 -1.29
C LYS A 1002 1.51 19.88 -2.62
N SER A 1003 0.84 20.43 -3.64
CA SER A 1003 0.87 19.90 -5.01
C SER A 1003 2.26 20.07 -5.63
N SER A 1004 2.87 21.26 -5.57
CA SER A 1004 4.18 21.54 -6.14
C SER A 1004 5.29 20.68 -5.55
N PHE A 1005 5.30 20.47 -4.22
CA PHE A 1005 6.19 19.50 -3.58
C PHE A 1005 6.01 18.10 -4.18
N SER A 1006 4.77 17.64 -4.31
CA SER A 1006 4.45 16.30 -4.82
C SER A 1006 4.87 16.11 -6.29
N TYR A 1007 4.70 17.12 -7.16
CA TYR A 1007 5.17 17.04 -8.55
C TYR A 1007 6.69 17.16 -8.66
N ALA A 1008 7.35 17.99 -7.84
CA ALA A 1008 8.81 18.05 -7.79
C ALA A 1008 9.43 16.73 -7.30
N ALA A 1009 8.85 16.08 -6.28
CA ALA A 1009 9.27 14.74 -5.86
C ALA A 1009 9.01 13.67 -6.94
N LYS A 1010 7.88 13.75 -7.66
CA LYS A 1010 7.62 12.90 -8.84
C LYS A 1010 8.64 13.14 -9.96
N LEU A 1011 9.16 14.35 -10.13
CA LEU A 1011 10.25 14.65 -11.07
C LEU A 1011 11.58 14.01 -10.62
N LEU A 1012 11.93 14.11 -9.34
CA LEU A 1012 13.10 13.41 -8.77
C LEU A 1012 13.04 11.91 -9.05
N ASN A 1013 11.89 11.26 -8.81
CA ASN A 1013 11.69 9.84 -9.09
C ASN A 1013 11.96 9.47 -10.57
N VAL A 1014 11.57 10.32 -11.52
CA VAL A 1014 11.85 10.10 -12.96
C VAL A 1014 13.33 10.28 -13.28
N VAL A 1015 13.95 11.34 -12.77
CA VAL A 1015 15.35 11.68 -13.03
C VAL A 1015 16.29 10.63 -12.43
N LEU A 1016 16.02 10.17 -11.21
CA LEU A 1016 16.77 9.08 -10.56
C LEU A 1016 16.70 7.77 -11.35
N LYS A 1017 15.54 7.47 -11.96
CA LYS A 1017 15.32 6.28 -12.81
C LYS A 1017 15.96 6.38 -14.20
N SER A 1018 16.33 7.57 -14.68
CA SER A 1018 16.98 7.71 -15.99
C SER A 1018 18.42 7.15 -15.95
N SER A 1019 18.78 6.30 -16.92
CA SER A 1019 20.05 5.56 -16.88
C SER A 1019 21.21 6.25 -17.60
N GLU A 1020 20.97 7.33 -18.35
CA GLU A 1020 21.80 7.68 -19.51
C GLU A 1020 22.71 8.90 -19.32
N ALA A 1021 22.61 9.65 -18.21
CA ALA A 1021 23.48 10.81 -17.96
C ALA A 1021 23.77 11.05 -16.47
N ALA A 1022 24.96 11.59 -16.19
CA ALA A 1022 25.36 12.06 -14.86
C ALA A 1022 24.82 13.46 -14.53
N LEU A 1023 24.81 14.37 -15.52
CA LEU A 1023 24.47 15.79 -15.34
C LEU A 1023 23.07 16.04 -14.70
N PRO A 1024 21.99 15.33 -15.09
CA PRO A 1024 20.67 15.51 -14.47
C PRO A 1024 20.61 15.13 -12.99
N LYS A 1025 21.57 14.35 -12.50
CA LYS A 1025 21.56 13.81 -11.14
C LYS A 1025 22.16 14.79 -10.12
N LEU A 1026 23.07 15.66 -10.53
CA LEU A 1026 23.50 16.80 -9.72
C LEU A 1026 22.32 17.74 -9.43
N GLY A 1027 21.52 18.06 -10.45
CA GLY A 1027 20.30 18.87 -10.29
C GLY A 1027 19.19 18.21 -9.43
N ALA A 1028 19.32 16.91 -9.10
CA ALA A 1028 18.43 16.24 -8.15
C ALA A 1028 18.79 16.61 -6.69
N TYR A 1029 20.08 16.74 -6.37
CA TYR A 1029 20.57 17.20 -5.06
C TYR A 1029 20.14 18.64 -4.78
N ASP A 1030 20.33 19.55 -5.73
CA ASP A 1030 19.92 20.96 -5.61
C ASP A 1030 18.40 21.08 -5.38
N LEU A 1031 17.62 20.27 -6.10
CA LEU A 1031 16.16 20.25 -6.00
C LEU A 1031 15.66 19.70 -4.66
N VAL A 1032 16.33 18.71 -4.04
CA VAL A 1032 15.99 18.26 -2.67
C VAL A 1032 16.26 19.35 -1.65
N ASN A 1033 17.38 20.06 -1.76
CA ASN A 1033 17.72 21.16 -0.85
C ASN A 1033 16.65 22.27 -0.88
N GLU A 1034 16.15 22.64 -2.07
CA GLU A 1034 15.06 23.61 -2.19
C GLU A 1034 13.69 23.08 -1.71
N LEU A 1035 13.44 21.77 -1.77
CA LEU A 1035 12.24 21.15 -1.20
C LEU A 1035 12.27 21.14 0.35
N LEU A 1036 13.43 20.89 0.96
CA LEU A 1036 13.60 20.97 2.42
C LEU A 1036 13.55 22.43 2.91
N ASN A 1037 14.15 23.36 2.16
CA ASN A 1037 13.99 24.81 2.39
C ASN A 1037 12.52 25.25 2.28
N LEU A 1038 11.73 24.69 1.34
CA LEU A 1038 10.29 24.95 1.23
C LEU A 1038 9.51 24.40 2.43
N PHE A 1039 9.82 23.19 2.91
CA PHE A 1039 9.13 22.61 4.08
C PHE A 1039 9.28 23.52 5.30
N ILE A 1040 10.51 23.95 5.60
CA ILE A 1040 10.79 24.86 6.71
C ILE A 1040 10.12 26.21 6.49
N SER A 1041 10.17 26.76 5.28
CA SER A 1041 9.47 28.02 4.96
C SER A 1041 7.93 27.89 5.05
N VAL A 1042 7.38 26.67 5.06
CA VAL A 1042 5.96 26.39 5.37
C VAL A 1042 5.74 26.29 6.88
N GLU A 1043 6.62 25.65 7.65
CA GLU A 1043 6.48 25.57 9.12
C GLU A 1043 6.74 26.91 9.82
N GLU A 1044 7.78 27.63 9.41
CA GLU A 1044 8.17 28.95 9.92
C GLU A 1044 7.06 29.99 9.77
N LEU A 1045 6.25 29.88 8.70
CA LEU A 1045 5.32 30.94 8.28
C LEU A 1045 3.83 30.57 8.39
N LEU A 1046 3.49 29.28 8.28
CA LEU A 1046 2.11 28.78 8.45
C LEU A 1046 1.95 27.98 9.76
N GLY A 1047 3.03 27.69 10.47
CA GLY A 1047 3.03 26.98 11.75
C GLY A 1047 2.86 25.46 11.64
N HIS A 1048 3.16 24.78 12.75
CA HIS A 1048 3.08 23.32 12.90
C HIS A 1048 1.77 22.71 12.36
N GLY A 1049 0.62 23.36 12.56
CA GLY A 1049 -0.69 22.86 12.11
C GLY A 1049 -0.82 22.67 10.60
N TYR A 1050 -0.13 23.49 9.80
CA TYR A 1050 -0.05 23.32 8.34
C TYR A 1050 1.12 22.42 7.93
N ALA A 1051 2.28 22.53 8.58
CA ALA A 1051 3.45 21.69 8.31
C ALA A 1051 3.19 20.19 8.58
N SER A 1052 2.50 19.86 9.67
CA SER A 1052 2.07 18.50 10.02
C SER A 1052 1.12 17.90 8.96
N ARG A 1053 0.20 18.71 8.42
CA ARG A 1053 -0.63 18.34 7.26
C ARG A 1053 0.18 18.21 5.96
N PHE A 1054 1.34 18.85 5.87
CA PHE A 1054 2.28 18.77 4.76
C PHE A 1054 3.05 17.44 4.78
N VAL A 1055 3.54 16.99 5.95
CA VAL A 1055 4.22 15.69 6.15
C VAL A 1055 3.41 14.52 5.55
N THR A 1056 2.07 14.57 5.63
CA THR A 1056 1.19 13.55 5.02
C THR A 1056 1.35 13.37 3.51
N ALA A 1057 1.72 14.42 2.76
CA ALA A 1057 2.04 14.31 1.33
C ALA A 1057 3.49 13.89 1.07
N ILE A 1058 4.39 14.11 2.03
CA ILE A 1058 5.82 13.83 1.87
C ILE A 1058 6.15 12.38 2.19
N LYS A 1059 5.43 11.76 3.14
CA LYS A 1059 5.63 10.36 3.56
C LYS A 1059 5.82 9.34 2.42
N PRO A 1060 5.08 9.39 1.28
CA PRO A 1060 5.32 8.48 0.15
C PRO A 1060 6.63 8.72 -0.60
N TRP A 1061 7.16 9.95 -0.59
CA TRP A 1061 8.33 10.41 -1.36
C TRP A 1061 9.63 10.44 -0.54
N VAL A 1062 9.60 10.08 0.75
CA VAL A 1062 10.81 10.03 1.60
C VAL A 1062 11.96 9.22 0.96
N PRO A 1063 11.73 8.05 0.32
CA PRO A 1063 12.80 7.32 -0.38
C PRO A 1063 13.41 8.10 -1.55
N ASP A 1064 12.60 8.84 -2.32
CA ASP A 1064 13.07 9.64 -3.46
C ASP A 1064 13.88 10.86 -3.00
N LEU A 1065 13.48 11.50 -1.90
CA LEU A 1065 14.24 12.58 -1.28
C LEU A 1065 15.59 12.08 -0.77
N ILE A 1066 15.63 10.92 -0.10
CA ILE A 1066 16.85 10.27 0.38
C ILE A 1066 17.80 9.95 -0.80
N LEU A 1067 17.30 9.32 -1.86
CA LEU A 1067 18.12 8.91 -3.00
C LEU A 1067 18.60 10.10 -3.85
N ALA A 1068 17.81 11.16 -3.95
CA ALA A 1068 18.23 12.40 -4.61
C ALA A 1068 19.20 13.22 -3.75
N PHE A 1069 19.10 13.18 -2.42
CA PHE A 1069 20.11 13.78 -1.54
C PHE A 1069 21.44 13.03 -1.63
N GLY A 1070 21.44 11.69 -1.51
CA GLY A 1070 22.66 10.87 -1.67
C GLY A 1070 23.24 10.80 -3.09
N SER A 1071 22.56 11.37 -4.09
CA SER A 1071 22.85 11.14 -5.52
C SER A 1071 24.27 11.53 -5.97
N CYS A 1072 24.88 12.53 -5.32
CA CYS A 1072 26.24 12.99 -5.60
C CYS A 1072 27.31 11.94 -5.25
N HIS A 1073 27.10 11.14 -4.21
CA HIS A 1073 28.06 10.12 -3.73
C HIS A 1073 27.74 8.72 -4.24
N LEU A 1074 26.45 8.37 -4.38
CA LEU A 1074 25.96 7.04 -4.82
C LEU A 1074 26.46 6.56 -6.19
N LEU A 1075 27.16 7.40 -6.96
CA LEU A 1075 27.65 7.12 -8.31
C LEU A 1075 29.18 7.23 -8.49
N MET A 1076 29.93 7.63 -7.45
CA MET A 1076 31.40 7.70 -7.50
C MET A 1076 32.00 6.29 -7.40
N LYS A 1077 32.35 5.71 -8.55
CA LYS A 1077 32.87 4.33 -8.65
C LYS A 1077 34.36 4.17 -8.25
N THR A 1078 35.06 5.26 -7.96
CA THR A 1078 36.49 5.29 -7.63
C THR A 1078 36.71 5.95 -6.26
N PRO A 1079 37.03 5.19 -5.19
CA PRO A 1079 37.43 5.77 -3.92
C PRO A 1079 38.83 6.40 -4.05
N GLY A 1080 38.87 7.70 -4.34
CA GLY A 1080 40.11 8.47 -4.47
C GLY A 1080 39.97 9.78 -5.26
N GLU A 1081 39.02 9.89 -6.20
CA GLU A 1081 38.89 11.06 -7.08
C GLU A 1081 38.07 12.20 -6.43
N SER A 1082 38.63 12.78 -5.37
CA SER A 1082 38.27 14.08 -4.78
C SER A 1082 36.83 14.24 -4.24
N VAL A 1083 36.68 13.99 -2.93
CA VAL A 1083 35.56 14.49 -2.10
C VAL A 1083 35.39 16.02 -2.25
N HIS A 1084 36.49 16.75 -2.52
CA HIS A 1084 36.51 18.19 -2.71
C HIS A 1084 35.83 18.71 -4.00
N SER A 1085 35.51 17.86 -4.98
CA SER A 1085 35.00 18.32 -6.29
C SER A 1085 33.62 19.02 -6.21
N ILE A 1086 32.77 18.62 -5.26
CA ILE A 1086 31.43 19.19 -5.06
C ILE A 1086 31.49 20.68 -4.70
N ALA A 1087 32.52 21.12 -3.98
CA ALA A 1087 32.72 22.52 -3.60
C ALA A 1087 33.14 23.44 -4.76
N SER A 1088 33.59 22.88 -5.91
CA SER A 1088 34.10 23.66 -7.05
C SER A 1088 33.06 23.88 -8.16
N GLY A 1089 31.87 23.26 -8.06
CA GLY A 1089 31.00 23.03 -9.22
C GLY A 1089 30.03 24.17 -9.60
N ASN A 1090 29.68 25.06 -8.67
CA ASN A 1090 28.88 26.27 -8.94
C ASN A 1090 28.98 27.28 -7.78
N GLY A 1091 28.91 28.57 -8.09
CA GLY A 1091 29.16 29.67 -7.14
C GLY A 1091 28.02 29.94 -6.15
N VAL A 1092 27.76 29.02 -5.21
CA VAL A 1092 26.84 29.23 -4.08
C VAL A 1092 27.55 28.96 -2.76
N SER A 1093 28.33 29.93 -2.29
CA SER A 1093 28.93 29.95 -0.95
C SER A 1093 27.86 30.28 0.09
N THR A 1094 26.85 29.42 0.24
CA THR A 1094 25.70 29.67 1.13
C THR A 1094 25.10 28.35 1.60
N PHE A 1095 25.16 28.11 2.90
CA PHE A 1095 24.66 26.90 3.55
C PHE A 1095 23.14 26.72 3.29
N PRO A 1096 22.63 25.51 3.00
CA PRO A 1096 21.20 25.29 2.88
C PRO A 1096 20.53 25.57 4.24
N SER A 1097 19.59 26.52 4.26
CA SER A 1097 18.99 27.03 5.51
C SER A 1097 18.35 25.95 6.39
N TRP A 1098 18.00 24.80 5.82
CA TRP A 1098 17.45 23.67 6.56
C TRP A 1098 18.45 22.97 7.49
N PHE A 1099 19.74 22.93 7.16
CA PHE A 1099 20.77 22.39 8.08
C PHE A 1099 20.87 23.26 9.35
N SER A 1100 20.74 24.58 9.21
CA SER A 1100 20.77 25.52 10.35
C SER A 1100 19.54 25.41 11.26
N VAL A 1101 18.44 24.83 10.76
CA VAL A 1101 17.27 24.47 11.58
C VAL A 1101 17.48 23.10 12.22
N LEU A 1102 18.02 22.12 11.49
CA LEU A 1102 18.38 20.81 12.05
C LEU A 1102 19.34 20.96 13.25
N ALA A 1103 20.44 21.69 13.08
CA ALA A 1103 21.40 21.93 14.17
C ALA A 1103 20.76 22.63 15.37
N LYS A 1104 19.79 23.54 15.17
CA LYS A 1104 19.05 24.18 16.28
C LYS A 1104 18.15 23.21 17.04
N ILE A 1105 17.52 22.25 16.35
CA ILE A 1105 16.72 21.20 16.99
C ILE A 1105 17.63 20.33 17.87
N GLU A 1106 18.74 19.85 17.31
CA GLU A 1106 19.68 18.99 18.03
C GLU A 1106 20.33 19.71 19.23
N LEU A 1107 20.74 20.98 19.07
CA LEU A 1107 21.24 21.80 20.17
C LEU A 1107 20.20 21.99 21.30
N SER A 1108 18.91 22.10 20.98
CA SER A 1108 17.87 22.20 22.02
C SER A 1108 17.72 20.90 22.82
N GLU A 1109 17.93 19.74 22.20
CA GLU A 1109 17.93 18.46 22.92
C GLU A 1109 19.17 18.25 23.80
N ILE A 1110 20.31 18.85 23.45
CA ILE A 1110 21.51 18.85 24.31
C ILE A 1110 21.25 19.68 25.59
N THR A 1111 20.52 20.81 25.48
CA THR A 1111 20.24 21.68 26.65
C THR A 1111 19.16 21.15 27.60
N ASP A 1112 18.19 20.37 27.11
CA ASP A 1112 17.11 19.79 27.93
C ASP A 1112 17.57 18.64 28.87
N ILE A 1113 18.87 18.32 28.90
CA ILE A 1113 19.47 17.22 29.69
C ILE A 1113 20.15 17.73 30.99
N GLY A 1114 20.26 19.04 31.18
CA GLY A 1114 20.76 19.64 32.43
C GLY A 1114 19.76 19.52 33.60
N PRO A 1115 20.24 19.48 34.86
CA PRO A 1115 19.35 19.61 36.03
C PRO A 1115 18.72 21.01 36.09
N GLU A 1116 17.49 21.11 36.62
CA GLU A 1116 16.75 22.38 36.73
C GLU A 1116 17.43 23.38 37.67
N GLU A 1117 18.09 24.41 37.12
CA GLU A 1117 18.44 25.65 37.84
C GLU A 1117 18.43 26.86 36.87
N ASP A 1118 18.13 28.05 37.40
CA ASP A 1118 18.05 29.37 36.74
C ASP A 1118 17.11 29.57 35.53
N THR A 1119 15.84 29.83 35.85
CA THR A 1119 14.88 30.50 34.96
C THR A 1119 15.21 31.99 34.76
N ASP A 1120 16.08 32.36 33.82
CA ASP A 1120 15.89 33.57 32.97
C ASP A 1120 16.97 33.72 31.85
N ARG A 1121 16.66 33.25 30.62
CA ARG A 1121 17.27 33.77 29.37
C ARG A 1121 16.52 33.35 28.09
N TYR A 1122 16.43 34.29 27.15
CA TYR A 1122 15.97 34.13 25.76
C TYR A 1122 14.57 33.53 25.51
N PRO A 1123 13.50 34.35 25.50
CA PRO A 1123 12.29 34.00 24.76
C PRO A 1123 12.55 33.93 23.24
N ASN A 1124 11.71 33.17 22.52
CA ASN A 1124 11.68 32.98 21.06
C ASN A 1124 12.65 31.95 20.44
N SER A 1125 12.75 30.74 21.02
CA SER A 1125 13.07 29.54 20.22
C SER A 1125 11.82 29.03 19.50
N VAL A 1126 11.80 29.08 18.16
CA VAL A 1126 10.71 28.50 17.36
C VAL A 1126 11.00 27.02 17.12
N VAL A 1127 10.30 26.15 17.84
CA VAL A 1127 10.53 24.70 17.78
C VAL A 1127 9.87 24.10 16.52
N PHE A 1128 10.70 23.72 15.56
CA PHE A 1128 10.30 23.12 14.27
C PHE A 1128 9.86 21.64 14.40
N THR A 1129 8.78 21.43 15.15
CA THR A 1129 8.26 20.09 15.53
C THR A 1129 7.85 19.20 14.35
N ALA A 1130 7.28 19.74 13.26
CA ALA A 1130 6.94 18.93 12.08
C ALA A 1130 8.18 18.59 11.25
N PHE A 1131 9.18 19.48 11.19
CA PHE A 1131 10.46 19.21 10.52
C PHE A 1131 11.28 18.17 11.27
N LYS A 1132 11.36 18.26 12.61
CA LYS A 1132 11.95 17.20 13.46
C LYS A 1132 11.34 15.83 13.10
N ARG A 1133 10.01 15.73 13.07
CA ARG A 1133 9.30 14.50 12.70
C ARG A 1133 9.56 14.01 11.27
N LEU A 1134 9.79 14.93 10.33
CA LEU A 1134 10.19 14.58 8.96
C LEU A 1134 11.61 14.01 8.92
N ILE A 1135 12.54 14.59 9.69
CA ILE A 1135 13.92 14.11 9.82
C ILE A 1135 13.97 12.75 10.54
N GLU A 1136 13.21 12.54 11.61
CA GLU A 1136 13.05 11.23 12.27
C GLU A 1136 12.63 10.14 11.26
N MET A 1137 11.62 10.44 10.42
CA MET A 1137 11.15 9.54 9.35
C MET A 1137 12.17 9.31 8.23
N ILE A 1138 13.12 10.24 8.02
CA ILE A 1138 14.24 10.07 7.08
C ILE A 1138 15.31 9.17 7.70
N THR A 1139 15.70 9.42 8.96
CA THR A 1139 16.68 8.61 9.71
C THR A 1139 16.24 7.16 9.89
N GLU A 1140 14.98 6.93 10.25
CA GLU A 1140 14.36 5.59 10.36
C GLU A 1140 14.44 4.81 9.03
N ARG A 1141 14.50 5.51 7.89
CA ARG A 1141 14.66 4.91 6.55
C ARG A 1141 16.12 4.74 6.15
N LEU A 1142 17.00 5.68 6.48
CA LEU A 1142 18.43 5.59 6.19
C LEU A 1142 19.07 4.36 6.85
N LYS A 1143 18.72 4.07 8.11
CA LYS A 1143 19.16 2.88 8.86
C LYS A 1143 18.75 1.51 8.27
N SER A 1144 18.02 1.50 7.15
CA SER A 1144 17.67 0.26 6.43
C SER A 1144 18.58 -0.07 5.23
N ASN A 1145 19.56 0.78 4.91
CA ASN A 1145 20.50 0.53 3.81
C ASN A 1145 21.86 1.23 4.03
N ASP A 1146 22.86 0.47 4.46
CA ASP A 1146 24.21 0.91 4.81
C ASP A 1146 24.87 1.76 3.70
N HIS A 1147 24.71 1.40 2.42
CA HIS A 1147 25.32 2.14 1.29
C HIS A 1147 24.65 3.52 1.05
N VAL A 1148 23.36 3.64 1.34
CA VAL A 1148 22.63 4.92 1.24
C VAL A 1148 22.88 5.77 2.48
N LEU A 1149 22.95 5.14 3.67
CA LEU A 1149 23.37 5.76 4.92
C LEU A 1149 24.77 6.39 4.78
N ASP A 1150 25.75 5.62 4.28
CA ASP A 1150 27.12 6.06 4.03
C ASP A 1150 27.18 7.29 3.10
N SER A 1151 26.48 7.21 1.97
CA SER A 1151 26.43 8.27 0.95
C SER A 1151 25.77 9.56 1.45
N VAL A 1152 24.81 9.47 2.37
CA VAL A 1152 24.06 10.60 2.95
C VAL A 1152 24.76 11.18 4.19
N GLY A 1153 25.29 10.34 5.07
CA GLY A 1153 26.04 10.78 6.25
C GLY A 1153 27.34 11.50 5.88
N ALA A 1154 28.00 11.09 4.79
CA ALA A 1154 29.14 11.82 4.22
C ALA A 1154 28.78 13.28 3.84
N ILE A 1155 27.55 13.55 3.38
CA ILE A 1155 27.10 14.92 3.06
C ILE A 1155 26.97 15.76 4.34
N PHE A 1156 26.47 15.17 5.43
CA PHE A 1156 26.41 15.86 6.72
C PHE A 1156 27.81 16.12 7.30
N LEU A 1157 28.75 15.17 7.19
CA LEU A 1157 30.15 15.36 7.61
C LEU A 1157 30.85 16.47 6.80
N VAL A 1158 30.73 16.47 5.46
CA VAL A 1158 31.24 17.54 4.59
C VAL A 1158 30.57 18.88 4.89
N GLY A 1159 29.28 18.88 5.23
CA GLY A 1159 28.56 20.06 5.71
C GLY A 1159 29.13 20.62 7.02
N SER A 1160 29.37 19.76 8.01
CA SER A 1160 30.03 20.14 9.28
C SER A 1160 31.45 20.67 9.06
N GLN A 1161 32.21 20.09 8.14
CA GLN A 1161 33.53 20.58 7.76
C GLN A 1161 33.46 22.00 7.15
N HIS A 1162 32.52 22.24 6.23
CA HIS A 1162 32.35 23.58 5.65
C HIS A 1162 31.82 24.61 6.67
N ALA A 1163 31.01 24.18 7.63
CA ALA A 1163 30.59 25.02 8.77
C ALA A 1163 31.76 25.36 9.69
N LEU A 1164 32.71 24.44 9.90
CA LEU A 1164 33.94 24.65 10.67
C LEU A 1164 34.88 25.65 9.97
N GLU A 1165 35.11 25.46 8.67
CA GLU A 1165 35.85 26.39 7.81
C GLU A 1165 35.21 27.79 7.76
N SER A 1166 33.90 27.89 8.02
CA SER A 1166 33.14 29.15 8.16
C SER A 1166 33.07 29.69 9.60
N LYS A 1167 33.78 29.06 10.56
CA LYS A 1167 33.73 29.33 12.02
C LYS A 1167 32.31 29.38 12.63
N HIS A 1168 31.38 28.58 12.10
CA HIS A 1168 30.02 28.41 12.62
C HIS A 1168 29.94 27.25 13.63
N PHE A 1169 30.64 27.35 14.76
CA PHE A 1169 30.85 26.22 15.69
C PHE A 1169 29.55 25.56 16.22
N TYR A 1170 28.51 26.34 16.52
CA TYR A 1170 27.18 25.82 16.88
C TYR A 1170 26.58 24.89 15.80
N LEU A 1171 26.80 25.23 14.53
CA LEU A 1171 26.33 24.45 13.38
C LEU A 1171 27.12 23.14 13.23
N VAL A 1172 28.43 23.17 13.55
CA VAL A 1172 29.28 21.97 13.62
C VAL A 1172 28.78 21.03 14.70
N LEU A 1173 28.62 21.51 15.95
CA LEU A 1173 28.18 20.68 17.08
C LEU A 1173 26.80 20.06 16.84
N GLY A 1174 25.80 20.85 16.41
CA GLY A 1174 24.45 20.34 16.17
C GLY A 1174 24.36 19.32 15.03
N LEU A 1175 25.16 19.48 13.97
CA LEU A 1175 25.22 18.48 12.88
C LEU A 1175 25.99 17.22 13.30
N LEU A 1176 27.07 17.34 14.07
CA LEU A 1176 27.79 16.18 14.60
C LEU A 1176 26.92 15.39 15.60
N HIS A 1177 26.14 16.07 16.44
CA HIS A 1177 25.16 15.43 17.33
C HIS A 1177 24.15 14.59 16.55
N PHE A 1178 23.58 15.15 15.48
CA PHE A 1178 22.70 14.40 14.58
C PHE A 1178 23.38 13.14 14.02
N ILE A 1179 24.63 13.25 13.56
CA ILE A 1179 25.36 12.13 12.95
C ILE A 1179 25.65 11.02 13.98
N CYS A 1180 26.30 11.37 15.09
CA CYS A 1180 26.74 10.39 16.10
C CYS A 1180 25.57 9.81 16.92
N VAL A 1181 24.62 10.64 17.35
CA VAL A 1181 23.58 10.23 18.30
C VAL A 1181 22.31 9.75 17.60
N LYS A 1182 21.89 10.40 16.51
CA LYS A 1182 20.62 10.08 15.83
C LYS A 1182 20.81 9.17 14.61
N LEU A 1183 21.80 9.43 13.77
CA LEU A 1183 21.88 8.86 12.42
C LEU A 1183 22.51 7.46 12.40
N VAL A 1184 23.63 7.26 13.09
CA VAL A 1184 24.33 5.95 13.17
C VAL A 1184 24.29 5.32 14.57
N GLU A 1185 24.12 6.13 15.61
CA GLU A 1185 24.25 5.73 17.03
C GLU A 1185 25.68 5.27 17.41
N HIS A 1186 25.96 5.22 18.72
CA HIS A 1186 27.26 4.79 19.26
C HIS A 1186 27.35 3.25 19.31
N LYS A 1187 27.30 2.59 18.14
CA LYS A 1187 27.50 1.13 18.01
C LYS A 1187 28.62 0.78 17.03
N ASP A 1188 29.66 0.13 17.55
CA ASP A 1188 30.90 -0.15 16.82
C ASP A 1188 30.78 -1.12 15.63
N GLU A 1189 29.64 -1.81 15.45
CA GLU A 1189 29.40 -2.65 14.27
C GLU A 1189 28.74 -1.91 13.10
N GLU A 1190 28.10 -0.76 13.35
CA GLU A 1190 27.39 -0.02 12.31
C GLU A 1190 28.37 0.84 11.50
N TRP A 1191 29.27 1.56 12.17
CA TRP A 1191 30.31 2.39 11.55
C TRP A 1191 31.29 1.62 10.65
N LYS A 1192 31.62 0.36 10.97
CA LYS A 1192 32.53 -0.51 10.18
C LYS A 1192 32.10 -0.73 8.72
N LYS A 1193 30.86 -0.42 8.38
CA LYS A 1193 30.28 -0.63 7.04
C LYS A 1193 30.23 0.65 6.19
N LEU A 1194 30.51 1.81 6.78
CA LEU A 1194 30.25 3.13 6.20
C LEU A 1194 31.56 3.79 5.74
N LYS A 1195 32.04 3.39 4.55
CA LYS A 1195 33.39 3.69 4.06
C LYS A 1195 33.62 5.16 3.72
N LEU A 1196 32.62 5.84 3.16
CA LEU A 1196 32.71 7.27 2.87
C LEU A 1196 32.64 8.08 4.18
N MET A 1197 31.78 7.68 5.12
CA MET A 1197 31.67 8.31 6.42
C MET A 1197 32.95 8.18 7.23
N SER A 1198 33.57 7.00 7.33
CA SER A 1198 34.85 6.85 8.04
C SER A 1198 35.96 7.74 7.47
N ALA A 1199 36.03 7.89 6.13
CA ALA A 1199 37.03 8.77 5.50
C ALA A 1199 36.77 10.26 5.78
N SER A 1200 35.51 10.71 5.78
CA SER A 1200 35.16 12.08 6.18
C SER A 1200 35.25 12.31 7.69
N LEU A 1201 35.11 11.26 8.51
CA LEU A 1201 35.25 11.30 9.97
C LEU A 1201 36.71 11.60 10.36
N GLU A 1202 37.69 10.98 9.68
CA GLU A 1202 39.11 11.27 9.85
C GLU A 1202 39.44 12.75 9.55
N GLU A 1203 38.99 13.27 8.40
CA GLU A 1203 39.28 14.66 8.03
C GLU A 1203 38.67 15.65 9.03
N ILE A 1204 37.42 15.43 9.47
CA ILE A 1204 36.76 16.36 10.39
C ILE A 1204 37.25 16.23 11.83
N TYR A 1205 37.54 15.03 12.36
CA TYR A 1205 38.11 14.88 13.71
C TYR A 1205 39.41 15.68 13.83
N ARG A 1206 40.34 15.48 12.88
CA ARG A 1206 41.62 16.19 12.84
C ARG A 1206 41.43 17.71 12.69
N LYS A 1207 40.44 18.17 11.91
CA LYS A 1207 40.15 19.61 11.77
C LYS A 1207 39.55 20.20 13.05
N VAL A 1208 38.64 19.49 13.73
CA VAL A 1208 38.06 19.93 15.01
C VAL A 1208 39.13 19.98 16.11
N GLU A 1209 40.04 19.00 16.16
CA GLU A 1209 41.16 18.97 17.10
C GLU A 1209 42.07 20.20 16.95
N VAL A 1210 42.50 20.53 15.72
CA VAL A 1210 43.31 21.73 15.45
C VAL A 1210 42.56 23.04 15.76
N GLU A 1211 41.29 23.14 15.37
CA GLU A 1211 40.49 24.36 15.55
C GLU A 1211 40.11 24.60 17.03
N ALA A 1212 39.97 23.52 17.84
CA ALA A 1212 39.73 23.60 19.28
C ALA A 1212 40.95 24.13 20.04
N GLU A 1213 42.16 23.73 19.61
CA GLU A 1213 43.43 24.20 20.19
C GLU A 1213 43.84 25.59 19.70
N GLU A 1214 43.22 26.14 18.64
CA GLU A 1214 43.62 27.45 18.11
C GLU A 1214 43.18 28.62 19.04
N PRO A 1215 44.13 29.42 19.57
CA PRO A 1215 43.84 30.49 20.53
C PRO A 1215 43.12 31.70 19.91
N SER A 1216 42.92 31.75 18.59
CA SER A 1216 42.16 32.81 17.91
C SER A 1216 40.65 32.69 18.15
N ASN A 1217 40.17 31.49 18.47
CA ASN A 1217 38.77 31.22 18.70
C ASN A 1217 38.35 31.65 20.12
N GLY A 1218 37.16 32.26 20.22
CA GLY A 1218 36.61 32.70 21.52
C GLY A 1218 36.37 31.53 22.49
N GLU A 1219 36.31 31.83 23.78
CA GLU A 1219 36.17 30.83 24.85
C GLU A 1219 34.95 29.92 24.67
N ASP A 1220 33.78 30.51 24.39
CA ASP A 1220 32.54 29.84 23.96
C ASP A 1220 32.76 28.91 22.75
N GLY A 1221 33.45 29.40 21.71
CA GLY A 1221 33.76 28.63 20.51
C GLY A 1221 34.66 27.43 20.77
N ARG A 1222 35.69 27.58 21.62
CA ARG A 1222 36.56 26.47 22.02
C ARG A 1222 35.81 25.45 22.89
N GLN A 1223 34.92 25.88 23.77
CA GLN A 1223 34.08 24.97 24.57
C GLN A 1223 33.14 24.13 23.68
N ILE A 1224 32.52 24.76 22.68
CA ILE A 1224 31.67 24.08 21.68
C ILE A 1224 32.47 23.07 20.85
N LEU A 1225 33.70 23.43 20.43
CA LEU A 1225 34.59 22.53 19.69
C LEU A 1225 35.13 21.39 20.55
N GLN A 1226 35.39 21.62 21.84
CA GLN A 1226 35.77 20.58 22.79
C GLN A 1226 34.63 19.57 23.01
N THR A 1227 33.39 20.05 23.14
CA THR A 1227 32.20 19.17 23.21
C THR A 1227 32.01 18.39 21.89
N ALA A 1228 32.31 19.00 20.75
CA ALA A 1228 32.28 18.33 19.44
C ALA A 1228 33.40 17.27 19.29
N ARG A 1229 34.58 17.50 19.88
CA ARG A 1229 35.68 16.53 19.96
C ARG A 1229 35.29 15.33 20.82
N GLU A 1230 34.78 15.56 22.02
CA GLU A 1230 34.32 14.52 22.96
C GLU A 1230 33.22 13.64 22.38
N LEU A 1231 32.34 14.19 21.53
CA LEU A 1231 31.31 13.46 20.81
C LEU A 1231 31.87 12.56 19.68
N LEU A 1232 32.94 13.00 19.02
CA LEU A 1232 33.58 12.27 17.91
C LEU A 1232 34.55 11.19 18.41
N GLU A 1233 35.26 11.43 19.51
CA GLU A 1233 36.36 10.61 20.01
C GLU A 1233 36.02 9.11 20.19
N PRO A 1234 34.86 8.71 20.79
CA PRO A 1234 34.50 7.30 20.90
C PRO A 1234 34.34 6.61 19.54
N VAL A 1235 33.77 7.31 18.55
CA VAL A 1235 33.51 6.79 17.20
C VAL A 1235 34.80 6.70 16.38
N TRP A 1236 35.68 7.69 16.55
CA TRP A 1236 36.98 7.72 15.89
C TRP A 1236 37.90 6.60 16.39
N MET A 1237 37.92 6.38 17.71
CA MET A 1237 38.74 5.33 18.34
C MET A 1237 38.32 3.92 17.91
N SER A 1238 37.02 3.63 17.75
CA SER A 1238 36.56 2.32 17.27
C SER A 1238 36.76 2.11 15.77
N CYS A 1239 36.92 3.18 14.98
CA CYS A 1239 37.39 3.09 13.59
C CYS A 1239 38.89 2.74 13.50
N ILE A 1240 39.74 3.28 14.36
CA ILE A 1240 41.20 3.03 14.34
C ILE A 1240 41.54 1.59 14.76
N TYR A 1241 41.03 1.14 15.92
CA TYR A 1241 41.65 0.05 16.68
C TYR A 1241 41.65 -1.35 16.05
N HIS A 1242 40.98 -1.56 14.91
CA HIS A 1242 40.96 -2.84 14.19
C HIS A 1242 41.43 -2.76 12.73
N GLY A 1243 41.90 -1.60 12.24
CA GLY A 1243 42.47 -1.48 10.90
C GLY A 1243 43.82 -2.20 10.70
N GLY A 1244 44.47 -2.65 11.79
CA GLY A 1244 45.83 -3.20 11.77
C GLY A 1244 45.98 -4.72 11.73
N HIS A 1245 44.90 -5.51 11.76
CA HIS A 1245 44.97 -6.98 11.97
C HIS A 1245 44.42 -7.83 10.82
N THR A 1246 44.66 -7.43 9.56
CA THR A 1246 44.33 -8.23 8.35
C THR A 1246 45.41 -8.16 7.26
N MET A 1247 46.67 -8.45 7.61
CA MET A 1247 47.76 -8.70 6.62
C MET A 1247 48.81 -9.74 7.05
N GLU A 1248 48.54 -10.54 8.08
CA GLU A 1248 49.25 -11.80 8.33
C GLU A 1248 48.21 -12.91 8.56
N GLU A 1249 48.46 -14.08 7.96
CA GLU A 1249 47.65 -15.32 7.92
C GLU A 1249 46.35 -15.30 7.04
N GLU A 1250 46.49 -15.97 5.88
CA GLU A 1250 45.51 -16.42 4.84
C GLU A 1250 44.62 -15.41 4.09
#